data_AF-A0A1C5SSB4-F1
#
_entry.id   AF-A0A1C5SSB4-F1
#
_cell.length_a   1.000
_cell.length_b   1.000
_cell.length_c   1.000
_cell.angle_alpha   90.00
_cell.angle_beta   90.00
_cell.angle_gamma   90.00
#
_symmetry.space_group_name_H-M   'P 1'
#
loop_
_entity.id
_entity.type
_entity.pdbx_description
1 polymer ?
#
loop_
_entity_poly.entity_id
_entity_poly.type
_entity_poly.pdbx_seq_one_letter_code
_entity_poly.pdbx_strand_id
1 'polypeptide(L)'
;MSETKGRVTIPTDLDVIPETLKMLDEWGADAIRDCDGTEFPAELKNTGAKIYATYYTTRKDNAWAKAHPEEIQQMYIMTSFHTAVSDTLEIHLMDHLYPDMLAVNTRDDIKRWWEVMDRTTGEAVGTEEWSYDEKSGNVVIRPAKEFHEYTVSFLAYIMWDPVHMYNAVVNDWKDVEPQITFDVRQPATRAHSLERLRRFLDSHDYVNVVRFTTFFHQFTLIFDEMAREKYVDWFGYSASVSPYILEQFEREVGYKFRPEFIIDQGYMNNTYRIPSKEFKDFQAFQRREVAKLAKEMVDIVHEYGKEAMMFMGDHWIGMEPFMDEFASIGLDAVVGSVGNGATLRLFSDIKHVKYTEGRFLPYFFPDTFHEGGDPVKEAKVNWVTARRAILRSPIQRIGYGGYLKLALEFPDFVQYIKEVCQEFRVLYDNIQGTTPYCVKRVAVLNCWGKMRSWGNHMVHHAIYYKQNYSYFGIIEALSGAPFDVSFISFDDIRENKDLLNDFDVIINVGDADTAQSGGENWTNPEILTAVRKFVYNGGGFIGVGEPAAHQWQGKFFQLDDILGVEEERGFNLNTDKYNWEEHRDHFILEDTDGTVDFGEGKKNIFALPDTKILIQKDQEVQMAVKTFGKGRGVYISGLPYSFKNSRILYRSVLWSAAAEDELHRWFSSNYNVEVHAYVKNGKYCVVNNTYEPQDTTVYTGDGKSFEIHLSANEIRWYQI
;
A
#
# COMPACT_ATOMS: atom_id res chain seq x y z
N MET A 1 2.12 -20.09 -30.95
CA MET A 1 3.56 -19.99 -30.68
C MET A 1 3.70 -18.85 -29.70
N SER A 2 4.26 -19.09 -28.52
CA SER A 2 4.47 -18.00 -27.55
C SER A 2 5.45 -16.99 -28.14
N GLU A 3 5.16 -15.70 -27.97
CA GLU A 3 6.13 -14.66 -28.33
C GLU A 3 7.36 -14.85 -27.43
N THR A 4 8.55 -15.01 -28.01
CA THR A 4 9.81 -15.14 -27.25
C THR A 4 10.36 -13.79 -26.80
N LYS A 5 9.76 -12.67 -27.24
CA LYS A 5 10.15 -11.28 -26.97
C LYS A 5 8.91 -10.41 -26.71
N GLY A 6 9.06 -9.23 -26.10
CA GLY A 6 7.95 -8.33 -25.73
C GLY A 6 7.79 -8.09 -24.23
N ARG A 7 6.87 -7.24 -23.77
CA ARG A 7 6.36 -7.19 -22.38
C ARG A 7 7.39 -7.03 -21.25
N VAL A 8 8.63 -6.68 -21.57
CA VAL A 8 9.72 -6.62 -20.63
C VAL A 8 10.46 -5.31 -20.85
N THR A 9 10.52 -4.51 -19.80
CA THR A 9 11.25 -3.24 -19.76
C THR A 9 12.54 -3.39 -18.97
N ILE A 10 13.67 -2.95 -19.52
CA ILE A 10 14.98 -3.04 -18.86
C ILE A 10 15.60 -1.65 -18.65
N PRO A 11 16.39 -1.46 -17.57
CA PRO A 11 17.10 -0.22 -17.35
C PRO A 11 18.38 -0.13 -18.20
N THR A 12 18.85 1.09 -18.46
CA THR A 12 20.13 1.35 -19.15
C THR A 12 20.79 2.65 -18.68
N ASP A 13 22.09 2.76 -18.91
CA ASP A 13 22.88 3.99 -18.78
C ASP A 13 24.02 4.02 -19.81
N LEU A 14 24.82 5.09 -19.79
CA LEU A 14 25.93 5.31 -20.72
C LEU A 14 27.07 4.29 -20.56
N ASP A 15 27.18 3.62 -19.42
CA ASP A 15 28.28 2.70 -19.11
C ASP A 15 28.02 1.27 -19.61
N VAL A 16 26.77 0.91 -19.91
CA VAL A 16 26.34 -0.47 -20.22
C VAL A 16 25.67 -0.64 -21.58
N ILE A 17 26.01 0.17 -22.58
CA ILE A 17 25.35 0.14 -23.90
C ILE A 17 25.46 -1.25 -24.57
N PRO A 18 26.65 -1.88 -24.71
CA PRO A 18 26.76 -3.22 -25.31
C PRO A 18 25.99 -4.29 -24.53
N GLU A 19 26.03 -4.23 -23.20
CA GLU A 19 25.37 -5.16 -22.30
C GLU A 19 23.84 -4.99 -22.36
N THR A 20 23.36 -3.76 -22.50
CA THR A 20 21.93 -3.48 -22.71
C THR A 20 21.43 -4.13 -24.00
N LEU A 21 22.19 -4.02 -25.11
CA LEU A 21 21.85 -4.70 -26.37
C LEU A 21 21.81 -6.22 -26.21
N LYS A 22 22.72 -6.79 -25.41
CA LYS A 22 22.71 -8.22 -25.08
C LYS A 22 21.47 -8.60 -24.26
N MET A 23 21.10 -7.81 -23.25
CA MET A 23 19.93 -8.08 -22.40
C MET A 23 18.60 -7.91 -23.15
N LEU A 24 18.51 -7.01 -24.13
CA LEU A 24 17.36 -6.93 -25.04
C LEU A 24 17.09 -8.28 -25.72
N ASP A 25 18.13 -9.00 -26.12
CA ASP A 25 17.98 -10.33 -26.73
C ASP A 25 17.77 -11.42 -25.68
N GLU A 26 18.60 -11.48 -24.64
CA GLU A 26 18.58 -12.59 -23.67
C GLU A 26 17.32 -12.63 -22.81
N TRP A 27 16.82 -11.48 -22.35
CA TRP A 27 15.56 -11.37 -21.60
C TRP A 27 14.35 -11.16 -22.52
N GLY A 28 14.59 -10.95 -23.83
CA GLY A 28 13.56 -10.67 -24.82
C GLY A 28 12.84 -9.34 -24.59
N ALA A 29 13.54 -8.34 -24.06
CA ALA A 29 12.98 -7.04 -23.77
C ALA A 29 12.61 -6.26 -25.03
N ASP A 30 11.53 -5.49 -24.93
CA ASP A 30 10.97 -4.65 -26.00
C ASP A 30 10.85 -3.18 -25.59
N ALA A 31 11.24 -2.84 -24.37
CA ALA A 31 11.31 -1.48 -23.90
C ALA A 31 12.60 -1.24 -23.09
N ILE A 32 13.13 -0.03 -23.19
CA ILE A 32 14.32 0.43 -22.48
C ILE A 32 13.97 1.71 -21.72
N ARG A 33 14.46 1.82 -20.49
CA ARG A 33 14.30 2.99 -19.63
C ARG A 33 15.67 3.50 -19.19
N ASP A 34 15.87 4.81 -19.21
CA ASP A 34 17.04 5.44 -18.60
C ASP A 34 17.09 5.22 -17.08
N CYS A 35 18.28 5.04 -16.53
CA CYS A 35 18.53 5.09 -15.10
C CYS A 35 18.29 6.50 -14.56
N ASP A 36 17.84 6.59 -13.30
CA ASP A 36 17.62 7.87 -12.65
C ASP A 36 18.94 8.68 -12.59
N GLY A 37 18.96 9.83 -13.26
CA GLY A 37 20.10 10.76 -13.25
C GLY A 37 21.07 10.64 -14.42
N THR A 38 20.81 9.78 -15.41
CA THR A 38 21.68 9.62 -16.60
C THR A 38 21.03 10.19 -17.87
N GLU A 39 21.84 10.45 -18.89
CA GLU A 39 21.34 10.78 -20.23
C GLU A 39 21.06 9.49 -21.01
N PHE A 40 20.01 9.48 -21.84
CA PHE A 40 19.68 8.31 -22.65
C PHE A 40 20.73 8.10 -23.77
N PRO A 41 21.37 6.91 -23.87
CA PRO A 41 22.40 6.66 -24.87
C PRO A 41 21.90 6.80 -26.32
N ALA A 42 22.62 7.54 -27.15
CA ALA A 42 22.23 7.80 -28.54
C ALA A 42 22.16 6.52 -29.39
N GLU A 43 23.05 5.57 -29.10
CA GLU A 43 23.18 4.27 -29.74
C GLU A 43 21.93 3.39 -29.55
N LEU A 44 21.22 3.57 -28.44
CA LEU A 44 20.03 2.78 -28.12
C LEU A 44 18.74 3.30 -28.77
N LYS A 45 18.77 4.52 -29.34
CA LYS A 45 17.59 5.18 -29.93
C LYS A 45 17.01 4.43 -31.13
N ASN A 46 17.85 3.69 -31.85
CA ASN A 46 17.48 3.00 -33.10
C ASN A 46 17.40 1.47 -32.95
N THR A 47 17.27 0.98 -31.72
CA THR A 47 17.18 -0.47 -31.42
C THR A 47 15.85 -1.09 -31.81
N GLY A 48 14.83 -0.26 -32.06
CA GLY A 48 13.44 -0.71 -32.30
C GLY A 48 12.66 -1.03 -31.03
N ALA A 49 13.28 -0.95 -29.85
CA ALA A 49 12.60 -1.02 -28.57
C ALA A 49 11.81 0.27 -28.29
N LYS A 50 10.72 0.17 -27.51
CA LYS A 50 10.06 1.34 -26.94
C LYS A 50 10.99 2.06 -25.97
N ILE A 51 11.11 3.36 -26.12
CA ILE A 51 11.95 4.20 -25.25
C ILE A 51 11.07 4.89 -24.23
N TYR A 52 11.32 4.56 -22.97
CA TYR A 52 10.68 5.17 -21.82
C TYR A 52 11.63 6.27 -21.31
N ALA A 53 11.12 7.48 -21.16
CA ALA A 53 11.88 8.57 -20.56
C ALA A 53 11.26 8.97 -19.23
N THR A 54 12.10 8.99 -18.20
CA THR A 54 11.72 9.43 -16.86
C THR A 54 11.48 10.95 -16.86
N TYR A 55 10.29 11.39 -16.43
CA TYR A 55 9.95 12.82 -16.34
C TYR A 55 9.54 13.21 -14.92
N TYR A 56 10.20 14.23 -14.37
CA TYR A 56 9.93 14.77 -13.03
C TYR A 56 9.19 16.09 -13.14
N THR A 57 7.98 16.18 -12.58
CA THR A 57 7.13 17.37 -12.75
C THR A 57 7.42 18.50 -11.76
N THR A 58 8.02 18.20 -10.60
CA THR A 58 8.15 19.12 -9.44
C THR A 58 9.59 19.49 -9.10
N ARG A 59 10.59 18.95 -9.83
CA ARG A 59 12.03 19.14 -9.55
C ARG A 59 12.90 19.13 -10.80
N LYS A 60 14.23 19.14 -10.62
CA LYS A 60 15.27 19.32 -11.65
C LYS A 60 15.29 20.70 -12.33
N ASP A 61 14.81 21.74 -11.65
CA ASP A 61 14.93 23.13 -12.12
C ASP A 61 15.09 24.09 -10.92
N ASN A 62 16.26 24.01 -10.28
CA ASN A 62 16.58 24.86 -9.12
C ASN A 62 16.60 26.35 -9.46
N ALA A 63 16.90 26.72 -10.71
CA ALA A 63 16.88 28.10 -11.15
C ALA A 63 15.46 28.68 -11.08
N TRP A 64 14.45 27.93 -11.55
CA TRP A 64 13.05 28.29 -11.40
C TRP A 64 12.64 28.38 -9.92
N ALA A 65 12.94 27.35 -9.13
CA ALA A 65 12.56 27.29 -7.72
C ALA A 65 13.14 28.45 -6.89
N LYS A 66 14.42 28.82 -7.14
CA LYS A 66 15.08 29.95 -6.48
C LYS A 66 14.50 31.31 -6.92
N ALA A 67 13.98 31.40 -8.14
CA ALA A 67 13.35 32.62 -8.66
C ALA A 67 11.89 32.81 -8.20
N HIS A 68 11.22 31.72 -7.80
CA HIS A 68 9.82 31.71 -7.34
C HIS A 68 9.68 31.04 -5.97
N PRO A 69 10.35 31.58 -4.92
CA PRO A 69 10.36 30.97 -3.60
C PRO A 69 8.96 30.81 -2.97
N GLU A 70 7.99 31.61 -3.43
CA GLU A 70 6.60 31.54 -2.99
C GLU A 70 5.80 30.34 -3.50
N GLU A 71 6.28 29.70 -4.56
CA GLU A 71 5.64 28.52 -5.14
C GLU A 71 6.46 27.24 -4.86
N ILE A 72 7.40 27.30 -3.91
CA ILE A 72 8.06 26.10 -3.36
C ILE A 72 7.00 25.28 -2.61
N GLN A 73 7.05 23.96 -2.80
CA GLN A 73 6.12 23.04 -2.17
C GLN A 73 6.29 23.05 -0.65
N GLN A 74 5.18 22.91 0.08
CA GLN A 74 5.17 22.99 1.54
C GLN A 74 4.61 21.71 2.16
N MET A 75 4.94 21.51 3.43
CA MET A 75 4.34 20.49 4.28
C MET A 75 4.02 21.02 5.67
N TYR A 76 3.00 20.43 6.30
CA TYR A 76 2.79 20.61 7.73
C TYR A 76 3.69 19.69 8.54
N ILE A 77 4.31 20.25 9.57
CA ILE A 77 5.14 19.53 10.55
C ILE A 77 4.70 19.95 11.95
N MET A 78 4.87 19.05 12.91
CA MET A 78 4.63 19.33 14.33
C MET A 78 5.94 19.17 15.10
N THR A 79 6.17 20.07 16.07
CA THR A 79 7.23 19.90 17.07
C THR A 79 6.99 18.68 17.95
N SER A 80 8.01 18.27 18.71
CA SER A 80 7.81 17.39 19.87
C SER A 80 6.85 18.01 20.90
N PHE A 81 6.42 17.20 21.87
CA PHE A 81 5.67 17.67 23.04
C PHE A 81 6.63 18.38 24.00
N HIS A 82 6.27 19.59 24.43
CA HIS A 82 7.05 20.38 25.39
C HIS A 82 6.20 20.71 26.61
N THR A 83 6.65 20.29 27.79
CA THR A 83 6.01 20.63 29.06
C THR A 83 6.42 22.04 29.51
N ALA A 84 5.44 22.92 29.74
CA ALA A 84 5.69 24.21 30.37
C ALA A 84 6.00 24.01 31.86
N VAL A 85 7.05 24.64 32.37
CA VAL A 85 7.42 24.62 33.82
C VAL A 85 7.32 26.01 34.46
N SER A 86 6.82 26.98 33.72
CA SER A 86 6.58 28.37 34.12
C SER A 86 5.50 28.98 33.23
N ASP A 87 5.22 30.27 33.42
CA ASP A 87 4.26 31.05 32.63
C ASP A 87 4.69 31.31 31.18
N THR A 88 5.90 30.91 30.79
CA THR A 88 6.49 31.16 29.47
C THR A 88 7.16 29.90 28.98
N LEU A 89 6.80 29.44 27.78
CA LEU A 89 7.42 28.29 27.14
C LEU A 89 7.97 28.70 25.77
N GLU A 90 9.22 28.33 25.50
CA GLU A 90 9.87 28.55 24.20
C GLU A 90 10.09 27.20 23.53
N ILE A 91 9.67 27.08 22.26
CA ILE A 91 9.77 25.85 21.47
C ILE A 91 10.49 26.18 20.17
N HIS A 92 11.65 25.57 19.94
CA HIS A 92 12.37 25.69 18.68
C HIS A 92 11.72 24.81 17.60
N LEU A 93 11.40 25.37 16.44
CA LEU A 93 10.56 24.67 15.44
C LEU A 93 11.29 23.53 14.72
N MET A 94 12.56 23.75 14.40
CA MET A 94 13.33 22.85 13.52
C MET A 94 14.11 21.78 14.29
N ASP A 95 13.85 21.62 15.59
CA ASP A 95 14.49 20.60 16.41
C ASP A 95 14.22 19.20 15.85
N HIS A 96 15.28 18.42 15.75
CA HIS A 96 15.28 17.04 15.25
C HIS A 96 14.81 16.84 13.80
N LEU A 97 14.95 17.86 12.95
CA LEU A 97 14.68 17.79 11.51
C LEU A 97 15.97 18.00 10.74
N TYR A 98 16.08 17.38 9.56
CA TYR A 98 17.24 17.58 8.70
C TYR A 98 17.27 19.02 8.17
N PRO A 99 18.30 19.82 8.51
CA PRO A 99 18.28 21.27 8.27
C PRO A 99 18.26 21.65 6.79
N ASP A 100 18.84 20.83 5.91
CA ASP A 100 18.87 21.11 4.47
C ASP A 100 17.58 20.68 3.76
N MET A 101 16.76 19.85 4.40
CA MET A 101 15.51 19.36 3.80
C MET A 101 14.41 20.41 3.82
N LEU A 102 14.35 21.22 4.88
CA LEU A 102 13.17 21.99 5.25
C LEU A 102 13.52 23.41 5.68
N ALA A 103 12.67 24.38 5.34
CA ALA A 103 12.78 25.75 5.83
C ALA A 103 11.42 26.25 6.35
N VAL A 104 11.40 26.91 7.50
CA VAL A 104 10.18 27.46 8.11
C VAL A 104 9.53 28.49 7.17
N ASN A 105 8.22 28.38 6.95
CA ASN A 105 7.48 29.37 6.17
C ASN A 105 7.01 30.54 7.04
N THR A 106 7.75 31.65 7.01
CA THR A 106 7.36 32.92 7.65
C THR A 106 6.80 33.95 6.67
N ARG A 107 6.74 33.62 5.36
CA ARG A 107 6.23 34.51 4.31
C ARG A 107 4.71 34.62 4.36
N ASP A 108 4.05 33.50 4.61
CA ASP A 108 2.61 33.42 4.79
C ASP A 108 2.21 33.71 6.25
N ASP A 109 0.97 34.13 6.47
CA ASP A 109 0.49 34.55 7.79
C ASP A 109 0.53 33.37 8.80
N ILE A 110 1.54 33.40 9.68
CA ILE A 110 1.75 32.37 10.70
C ILE A 110 0.58 32.27 11.68
N LYS A 111 -0.15 33.36 11.95
CA LYS A 111 -1.31 33.33 12.85
C LYS A 111 -2.52 32.68 12.21
N ARG A 112 -2.54 32.64 10.87
CA ARG A 112 -3.60 31.99 10.10
C ARG A 112 -3.33 30.51 9.87
N TRP A 113 -2.08 30.16 9.60
CA TRP A 113 -1.71 28.85 9.08
C TRP A 113 -0.93 27.98 10.07
N TRP A 114 -0.48 28.51 11.21
CA TRP A 114 0.10 27.69 12.26
C TRP A 114 -0.89 27.54 13.42
N GLU A 115 -0.67 26.51 14.22
CA GLU A 115 -1.52 26.21 15.36
C GLU A 115 -0.67 25.75 16.53
N VAL A 116 -0.82 26.41 17.67
CA VAL A 116 -0.25 25.97 18.94
C VAL A 116 -1.35 25.24 19.70
N MET A 117 -1.09 24.00 20.09
CA MET A 117 -2.06 23.18 20.83
C MET A 117 -1.57 22.98 22.26
N ASP A 118 -2.43 23.24 23.24
CA ASP A 118 -2.30 22.71 24.59
C ASP A 118 -2.78 21.26 24.54
N ARG A 119 -1.83 20.33 24.48
CA ARG A 119 -2.10 18.90 24.35
C ARG A 119 -2.63 18.28 25.64
N THR A 120 -2.49 18.96 26.79
CA THR A 120 -3.09 18.51 28.05
C THR A 120 -4.59 18.74 28.09
N THR A 121 -5.08 19.82 27.49
CA THR A 121 -6.53 20.12 27.41
C THR A 121 -7.15 19.71 26.07
N GLY A 122 -6.34 19.57 25.02
CA GLY A 122 -6.79 19.37 23.65
C GLY A 122 -7.27 20.67 22.97
N GLU A 123 -7.05 21.83 23.59
CA GLU A 123 -7.52 23.12 23.10
C GLU A 123 -6.41 23.85 22.31
N ALA A 124 -6.81 24.62 21.29
CA ALA A 124 -5.91 25.51 20.59
C ALA A 124 -5.62 26.75 21.45
N VAL A 125 -4.35 27.14 21.53
CA VAL A 125 -3.91 28.35 22.23
C VAL A 125 -4.25 29.59 21.40
N GLY A 126 -4.73 30.65 22.06
CA GLY A 126 -5.09 31.90 21.39
C GLY A 126 -3.93 32.47 20.59
N THR A 127 -4.19 33.01 19.40
CA THR A 127 -3.15 33.56 18.50
C THR A 127 -2.37 34.72 19.11
N GLU A 128 -2.97 35.40 20.08
CA GLU A 128 -2.43 36.50 20.87
C GLU A 128 -1.56 36.04 22.05
N GLU A 129 -1.65 34.76 22.43
CA GLU A 129 -0.91 34.15 23.55
C GLU A 129 0.38 33.46 23.11
N TRP A 130 0.77 33.62 21.84
CA TRP A 130 2.08 33.18 21.37
C TRP A 130 2.66 34.13 20.34
N SER A 131 3.95 34.00 20.05
CA SER A 131 4.65 34.74 18.99
C SER A 131 5.79 33.90 18.43
N TYR A 132 6.25 34.19 17.22
CA TYR A 132 7.45 33.57 16.65
C TYR A 132 8.58 34.59 16.62
N ASP A 133 9.75 34.23 17.16
CA ASP A 133 10.98 35.01 17.05
C ASP A 133 11.89 34.41 15.98
N GLU A 134 11.94 35.07 14.82
CA GLU A 134 12.73 34.62 13.67
C GLU A 134 14.23 34.49 13.98
N LYS A 135 14.76 35.24 14.96
CA LYS A 135 16.20 35.21 15.29
C LYS A 135 16.59 33.94 16.03
N SER A 136 15.78 33.53 17.01
CA SER A 136 15.99 32.28 17.74
C SER A 136 15.39 31.08 17.02
N GLY A 137 14.40 31.29 16.15
CA GLY A 137 13.61 30.23 15.55
C GLY A 137 12.59 29.63 16.52
N ASN A 138 12.28 30.33 17.61
CA ASN A 138 11.40 29.84 18.66
C ASN A 138 9.99 30.39 18.53
N VAL A 139 9.00 29.54 18.79
CA VAL A 139 7.66 29.98 19.19
C VAL A 139 7.66 30.17 20.70
N VAL A 140 7.30 31.36 21.14
CA VAL A 140 7.18 31.75 22.54
C VAL A 140 5.71 31.79 22.91
N ILE A 141 5.29 30.97 23.86
CA ILE A 141 3.92 30.87 24.39
C ILE A 141 3.88 31.60 25.73
N ARG A 142 2.99 32.60 25.85
CA ARG A 142 2.81 33.40 27.05
C ARG A 142 1.40 34.03 27.13
N PRO A 143 0.61 33.74 28.19
CA PRO A 143 0.93 32.85 29.30
C PRO A 143 0.80 31.37 28.92
N ALA A 144 1.81 30.55 29.23
CA ALA A 144 1.69 29.09 29.24
C ALA A 144 1.17 28.63 30.62
N LYS A 145 0.29 27.63 30.66
CA LYS A 145 -0.13 26.97 31.90
C LYS A 145 0.94 25.99 32.37
N GLU A 146 1.40 26.16 33.61
CA GLU A 146 2.41 25.27 34.20
C GLU A 146 1.97 23.79 34.17
N PHE A 147 2.92 22.92 33.82
CA PHE A 147 2.80 21.47 33.69
C PHE A 147 1.82 20.97 32.62
N HIS A 148 1.39 21.84 31.72
CA HIS A 148 0.74 21.43 30.48
C HIS A 148 1.78 21.15 29.39
N GLU A 149 1.44 20.25 28.46
CA GLU A 149 2.23 19.95 27.28
C GLU A 149 1.72 20.73 26.07
N TYR A 150 2.64 21.28 25.30
CA TYR A 150 2.34 22.06 24.10
C TYR A 150 3.06 21.52 22.89
N THR A 151 2.45 21.70 21.72
CA THR A 151 3.06 21.44 20.42
C THR A 151 2.77 22.59 19.48
N VAL A 152 3.67 22.84 18.53
CA VAL A 152 3.44 23.78 17.43
C VAL A 152 3.34 23.01 16.12
N SER A 153 2.24 23.25 15.40
CA SER A 153 2.04 22.80 14.01
C SER A 153 2.33 23.97 13.08
N PHE A 154 3.29 23.81 12.18
CA PHE A 154 3.77 24.89 11.31
C PHE A 154 3.99 24.43 9.87
N LEU A 155 3.98 25.40 8.95
CA LEU A 155 4.30 25.16 7.54
C LEU A 155 5.81 25.26 7.30
N ALA A 156 6.36 24.29 6.57
CA ALA A 156 7.75 24.30 6.13
C ALA A 156 7.83 24.06 4.61
N TYR A 157 8.70 24.82 3.94
CA TYR A 157 9.09 24.62 2.55
C TYR A 157 9.97 23.37 2.41
N ILE A 158 9.79 22.62 1.33
CA ILE A 158 10.59 21.44 0.97
C ILE A 158 11.79 21.88 0.13
N MET A 159 12.90 22.15 0.80
CA MET A 159 14.14 22.65 0.21
C MET A 159 14.99 21.55 -0.43
N TRP A 160 14.78 20.30 -0.04
CA TRP A 160 15.36 19.13 -0.69
C TRP A 160 14.27 18.09 -0.93
N ASP A 161 14.02 17.76 -2.19
CA ASP A 161 13.15 16.66 -2.60
C ASP A 161 13.46 15.38 -1.80
N PRO A 162 12.49 14.81 -1.07
CA PRO A 162 12.74 13.67 -0.19
C PRO A 162 13.28 12.43 -0.90
N VAL A 163 12.87 12.17 -2.14
CA VAL A 163 13.36 11.02 -2.92
C VAL A 163 14.78 11.26 -3.41
N HIS A 164 15.09 12.48 -3.90
CA HIS A 164 16.45 12.86 -4.25
C HIS A 164 17.38 12.83 -3.04
N MET A 165 16.91 13.27 -1.87
CA MET A 165 17.65 13.22 -0.61
C MET A 165 17.94 11.77 -0.22
N TYR A 166 16.93 10.90 -0.20
CA TYR A 166 17.11 9.47 0.07
C TYR A 166 18.18 8.86 -0.83
N ASN A 167 18.09 9.09 -2.14
CA ASN A 167 19.07 8.56 -3.10
C ASN A 167 20.47 9.13 -2.89
N ALA A 168 20.59 10.43 -2.59
CA ALA A 168 21.89 11.06 -2.35
C ALA A 168 22.56 10.53 -1.09
N VAL A 169 21.80 10.39 0.00
CA VAL A 169 22.30 9.90 1.29
C VAL A 169 22.67 8.42 1.21
N VAL A 170 21.80 7.58 0.64
CA VAL A 170 22.02 6.12 0.58
C VAL A 170 23.15 5.75 -0.38
N ASN A 171 23.29 6.44 -1.52
CA ASN A 171 24.40 6.19 -2.45
C ASN A 171 25.69 6.94 -2.12
N ASP A 172 25.69 7.73 -1.03
CA ASP A 172 26.80 8.61 -0.68
C ASP A 172 27.26 9.51 -1.86
N TRP A 173 26.29 10.05 -2.61
CA TRP A 173 26.55 10.92 -3.75
C TRP A 173 27.34 12.16 -3.30
N LYS A 174 28.48 12.40 -3.94
CA LYS A 174 29.34 13.56 -3.65
C LYS A 174 28.96 14.74 -4.55
N ASP A 175 29.00 15.93 -3.97
CA ASP A 175 28.89 17.21 -4.69
C ASP A 175 27.59 17.39 -5.51
N VAL A 176 26.49 16.75 -5.10
CA VAL A 176 25.17 16.92 -5.72
C VAL A 176 24.40 18.09 -5.10
N GLU A 177 23.87 18.98 -5.94
CA GLU A 177 23.02 20.08 -5.49
C GLU A 177 21.65 19.53 -5.03
N PRO A 178 21.18 19.86 -3.81
CA PRO A 178 19.82 19.56 -3.36
C PRO A 178 18.77 20.05 -4.36
N GLN A 179 17.86 19.19 -4.78
CA GLN A 179 16.80 19.56 -5.73
C GLN A 179 15.63 20.17 -4.95
N ILE A 180 15.36 21.45 -5.16
CA ILE A 180 14.25 22.15 -4.50
C ILE A 180 12.94 21.75 -5.18
N THR A 181 11.91 21.47 -4.38
CA THR A 181 10.62 21.00 -4.90
C THR A 181 9.64 22.16 -5.04
N PHE A 182 8.99 22.30 -6.19
CA PHE A 182 8.02 23.37 -6.46
C PHE A 182 6.59 22.84 -6.69
N ASP A 183 5.60 23.61 -6.24
CA ASP A 183 4.17 23.25 -6.29
C ASP A 183 3.55 23.64 -7.64
N VAL A 184 3.37 22.65 -8.50
CA VAL A 184 2.83 22.82 -9.86
C VAL A 184 1.37 23.26 -9.89
N ARG A 185 0.66 23.27 -8.75
CA ARG A 185 -0.71 23.81 -8.69
C ARG A 185 -0.73 25.33 -8.65
N GLN A 186 0.37 25.97 -8.24
CA GLN A 186 0.48 27.42 -8.18
C GLN A 186 0.57 28.03 -9.60
N PRO A 187 0.02 29.23 -9.85
CA PRO A 187 -0.18 29.73 -11.21
C PRO A 187 1.09 29.87 -12.07
N ALA A 188 2.19 30.41 -11.54
CA ALA A 188 3.39 30.65 -12.34
C ALA A 188 4.10 29.33 -12.67
N THR A 189 4.24 28.46 -11.68
CA THR A 189 4.88 27.15 -11.77
C THR A 189 4.06 26.20 -12.61
N ARG A 190 2.71 26.27 -12.55
CA ARG A 190 1.84 25.54 -13.48
C ARG A 190 2.18 25.89 -14.92
N ALA A 191 2.18 27.18 -15.27
CA ALA A 191 2.47 27.64 -16.62
C ALA A 191 3.88 27.22 -17.07
N HIS A 192 4.88 27.39 -16.22
CA HIS A 192 6.26 26.97 -16.50
C HIS A 192 6.39 25.46 -16.69
N SER A 193 5.78 24.65 -15.83
CA SER A 193 5.84 23.18 -15.91
C SER A 193 5.18 22.63 -17.17
N LEU A 194 4.04 23.18 -17.58
CA LEU A 194 3.38 22.78 -18.84
C LEU A 194 4.26 23.13 -20.06
N GLU A 195 4.87 24.32 -20.07
CA GLU A 195 5.79 24.73 -21.14
C GLU A 195 7.08 23.91 -21.14
N ARG A 196 7.63 23.60 -19.95
CA ARG A 196 8.79 22.72 -19.79
C ARG A 196 8.50 21.31 -20.32
N LEU A 197 7.28 20.79 -20.15
CA LEU A 197 6.89 19.49 -20.72
C LEU A 197 6.85 19.55 -22.24
N ARG A 198 6.29 20.60 -22.84
CA ARG A 198 6.29 20.80 -24.30
C ARG A 198 7.71 20.85 -24.87
N ARG A 199 8.60 21.66 -24.28
CA ARG A 199 10.02 21.75 -24.69
C ARG A 199 10.76 20.42 -24.54
N PHE A 200 10.45 19.64 -23.50
CA PHE A 200 11.00 18.30 -23.34
C PHE A 200 10.55 17.40 -24.51
N LEU A 201 9.26 17.39 -24.83
CA LEU A 201 8.70 16.61 -25.92
C LEU A 201 9.26 17.02 -27.30
N ASP A 202 9.46 18.32 -27.55
CA ASP A 202 10.08 18.84 -28.77
C ASP A 202 11.53 18.35 -28.95
N SER A 203 12.28 18.23 -27.86
CA SER A 203 13.71 17.83 -27.88
C SER A 203 13.93 16.32 -27.76
N HIS A 204 12.87 15.55 -27.50
CA HIS A 204 12.91 14.10 -27.26
C HIS A 204 11.96 13.35 -28.20
N ASP A 205 12.08 13.62 -29.50
CA ASP A 205 11.28 12.99 -30.56
C ASP A 205 11.34 11.46 -30.55
N TYR A 206 12.50 10.90 -30.19
CA TYR A 206 12.78 9.46 -30.07
C TYR A 206 12.01 8.75 -28.93
N VAL A 207 11.48 9.49 -27.95
CA VAL A 207 10.76 8.89 -26.80
C VAL A 207 9.38 8.39 -27.23
N ASN A 208 9.01 7.18 -26.79
CA ASN A 208 7.69 6.60 -27.05
C ASN A 208 6.75 6.75 -25.84
N VAL A 209 7.30 6.64 -24.63
CA VAL A 209 6.53 6.69 -23.38
C VAL A 209 7.16 7.71 -22.43
N VAL A 210 6.36 8.70 -22.01
CA VAL A 210 6.73 9.61 -20.93
C VAL A 210 6.34 8.94 -19.62
N ARG A 211 7.34 8.51 -18.85
CA ARG A 211 7.17 7.91 -17.53
C ARG A 211 7.25 9.01 -16.47
N PHE A 212 6.09 9.58 -16.12
CA PHE A 212 5.95 10.48 -14.98
C PHE A 212 6.41 9.76 -13.71
N THR A 213 7.44 10.28 -13.05
CA THR A 213 8.05 9.72 -11.83
C THR A 213 8.14 10.77 -10.73
N THR A 214 7.04 11.24 -10.18
CA THR A 214 5.65 10.90 -10.53
C THR A 214 4.94 12.16 -11.01
N PHE A 215 4.03 12.70 -10.22
CA PHE A 215 3.33 13.96 -10.47
C PHE A 215 3.73 14.93 -9.36
N PHE A 216 2.79 15.36 -8.52
CA PHE A 216 2.90 16.64 -7.83
C PHE A 216 3.27 16.55 -6.35
N HIS A 217 2.80 15.53 -5.63
CA HIS A 217 2.90 15.51 -4.17
C HIS A 217 3.55 14.24 -3.67
N GLN A 218 4.70 14.41 -3.02
CA GLN A 218 5.44 13.36 -2.35
C GLN A 218 4.60 12.75 -1.22
N PHE A 219 4.64 11.43 -1.05
CA PHE A 219 4.14 10.81 0.17
C PHE A 219 4.92 11.31 1.38
N THR A 220 4.32 11.32 2.57
CA THR A 220 4.99 11.87 3.76
C THR A 220 6.30 11.12 4.02
N LEU A 221 7.43 11.82 3.89
CA LEU A 221 8.76 11.31 4.18
C LEU A 221 9.57 12.45 4.79
N ILE A 222 10.00 12.28 6.03
CA ILE A 222 10.70 13.28 6.83
C ILE A 222 11.98 12.68 7.38
N PHE A 223 13.07 13.44 7.34
CA PHE A 223 14.36 13.04 7.86
C PHE A 223 14.77 13.81 9.12
N ASP A 224 15.52 13.15 9.99
CA ASP A 224 16.06 13.73 11.21
C ASP A 224 17.41 14.43 10.98
N GLU A 225 17.94 15.04 12.02
CA GLU A 225 19.21 15.78 12.01
C GLU A 225 20.44 14.94 11.61
N MET A 226 20.31 13.60 11.59
CA MET A 226 21.34 12.66 11.16
C MET A 226 21.10 12.11 9.75
N ALA A 227 20.17 12.70 9.00
CA ALA A 227 19.73 12.22 7.69
C ALA A 227 19.15 10.79 7.71
N ARG A 228 18.56 10.38 8.84
CA ARG A 228 17.82 9.11 8.95
C ARG A 228 16.33 9.37 8.74
N GLU A 229 15.61 8.39 8.23
CA GLU A 229 14.15 8.46 8.17
C GLU A 229 13.58 8.65 9.58
N LYS A 230 12.92 9.80 9.80
CA LYS A 230 12.23 10.16 11.04
C LYS A 230 10.78 9.68 11.02
N TYR A 231 10.14 9.84 9.87
CA TYR A 231 8.73 9.50 9.67
C TYR A 231 8.49 9.16 8.20
N VAL A 232 7.72 8.09 7.96
CA VAL A 232 7.24 7.70 6.63
C VAL A 232 5.78 7.27 6.68
N ASP A 233 5.00 7.74 5.71
CA ASP A 233 3.70 7.18 5.35
C ASP A 233 3.53 7.27 3.84
N TRP A 234 3.51 6.11 3.18
CA TRP A 234 3.40 6.00 1.73
C TRP A 234 2.09 6.56 1.16
N PHE A 235 1.07 6.74 2.00
CA PHE A 235 -0.23 7.34 1.65
C PHE A 235 -0.42 8.74 2.26
N GLY A 236 0.61 9.29 2.90
CA GLY A 236 0.50 10.49 3.72
C GLY A 236 0.36 11.77 2.90
N TYR A 237 -0.45 12.71 3.39
CA TYR A 237 -0.84 13.93 2.69
C TYR A 237 -0.11 15.20 3.18
N SER A 238 0.89 15.08 4.07
CA SER A 238 1.48 16.25 4.73
C SER A 238 2.16 17.20 3.74
N ALA A 239 2.78 16.67 2.69
CA ALA A 239 3.47 17.42 1.63
C ALA A 239 2.55 17.97 0.53
N SER A 240 1.24 17.99 0.75
CA SER A 240 0.27 18.37 -0.28
C SER A 240 -0.43 19.71 0.02
N VAL A 241 0.11 20.49 0.96
CA VAL A 241 -0.51 21.74 1.43
C VAL A 241 0.25 22.98 0.96
N SER A 242 -0.48 24.08 0.83
CA SER A 242 0.05 25.45 0.73
C SER A 242 -1.10 26.42 1.01
N PRO A 243 -0.87 27.62 1.55
CA PRO A 243 -1.93 28.59 1.79
C PRO A 243 -2.83 28.82 0.57
N TYR A 244 -2.25 28.90 -0.64
CA TYR A 244 -2.99 29.02 -1.90
C TYR A 244 -4.01 27.90 -2.12
N ILE A 245 -3.66 26.66 -1.79
CA ILE A 245 -4.52 25.49 -1.98
C ILE A 245 -5.51 25.36 -0.83
N LEU A 246 -5.09 25.65 0.39
CA LEU A 246 -5.96 25.61 1.55
C LEU A 246 -7.08 26.64 1.45
N GLU A 247 -6.81 27.84 0.93
CA GLU A 247 -7.88 28.82 0.66
C GLU A 247 -8.91 28.32 -0.36
N GLN A 248 -8.49 27.55 -1.37
CA GLN A 248 -9.41 26.96 -2.35
C GLN A 248 -10.25 25.86 -1.73
N PHE A 249 -9.63 25.01 -0.91
CA PHE A 249 -10.34 24.03 -0.11
C PHE A 249 -11.43 24.70 0.75
N GLU A 250 -11.08 25.75 1.49
CA GLU A 250 -12.04 26.47 2.35
C GLU A 250 -13.21 27.06 1.59
N ARG A 251 -12.96 27.59 0.38
CA ARG A 251 -14.02 28.08 -0.52
C ARG A 251 -14.95 26.97 -0.98
N GLU A 252 -14.41 25.76 -1.21
CA GLU A 252 -15.20 24.62 -1.66
C GLU A 252 -16.03 24.00 -0.53
N VAL A 253 -15.42 23.77 0.63
CA VAL A 253 -16.08 23.08 1.75
C VAL A 253 -16.85 24.00 2.69
N GLY A 254 -16.58 25.32 2.64
CA GLY A 254 -17.32 26.33 3.40
C GLY A 254 -16.90 26.48 4.87
N TYR A 255 -15.78 25.89 5.30
CA TYR A 255 -15.23 26.06 6.64
C TYR A 255 -13.71 26.26 6.60
N LYS A 256 -13.15 26.83 7.67
CA LYS A 256 -11.73 27.13 7.78
C LYS A 256 -10.90 25.87 8.02
N PHE A 257 -9.80 25.76 7.32
CA PHE A 257 -8.78 24.75 7.52
C PHE A 257 -8.03 24.99 8.83
N ARG A 258 -7.74 23.90 9.55
CA ARG A 258 -6.86 23.84 10.71
C ARG A 258 -5.67 22.92 10.41
N PRO A 259 -4.45 23.26 10.83
CA PRO A 259 -3.29 22.35 10.75
C PRO A 259 -3.57 20.96 11.32
N GLU A 260 -4.36 20.87 12.40
CA GLU A 260 -4.75 19.61 13.02
C GLU A 260 -5.49 18.64 12.08
N PHE A 261 -6.13 19.12 11.00
CA PHE A 261 -6.73 18.25 9.98
C PHE A 261 -5.70 17.41 9.22
N ILE A 262 -4.42 17.80 9.25
CA ILE A 262 -3.29 17.04 8.70
C ILE A 262 -2.44 16.45 9.80
N ILE A 263 -2.13 17.24 10.84
CA ILE A 263 -1.20 16.83 11.91
C ILE A 263 -1.76 15.71 12.77
N ASP A 264 -3.07 15.67 13.03
CA ASP A 264 -3.77 14.63 13.81
C ASP A 264 -2.94 14.18 15.03
N GLN A 265 -2.71 15.11 15.96
CA GLN A 265 -2.02 14.86 17.23
C GLN A 265 -0.58 14.35 17.08
N GLY A 266 0.05 14.61 15.93
CA GLY A 266 1.39 14.13 15.59
C GLY A 266 1.41 12.81 14.82
N TYR A 267 0.26 12.17 14.62
CA TYR A 267 0.15 10.95 13.83
C TYR A 267 0.14 11.22 12.32
N MET A 268 -0.05 12.48 11.91
CA MET A 268 -0.08 12.98 10.54
C MET A 268 -1.10 12.25 9.63
N ASN A 269 -2.25 11.85 10.20
CA ASN A 269 -3.28 11.04 9.57
C ASN A 269 -2.74 9.77 8.88
N ASN A 270 -1.77 9.08 9.49
CA ASN A 270 -1.32 7.81 8.94
C ASN A 270 -2.48 6.82 8.77
N THR A 271 -2.29 5.81 7.94
CA THR A 271 -3.35 4.86 7.55
C THR A 271 -3.93 3.99 8.68
N TYR A 272 -3.39 4.05 9.89
CA TYR A 272 -3.95 3.41 11.09
C TYR A 272 -4.87 4.33 11.88
N ARG A 273 -4.83 5.64 11.64
CA ARG A 273 -5.71 6.62 12.28
C ARG A 273 -7.07 6.60 11.62
N ILE A 274 -8.13 6.56 12.44
CA ILE A 274 -9.50 6.64 11.94
C ILE A 274 -9.65 8.04 11.33
N PRO A 275 -9.88 8.15 10.00
CA PRO A 275 -9.89 9.44 9.33
C PRO A 275 -11.06 10.30 9.80
N SER A 276 -10.77 11.55 10.15
CA SER A 276 -11.79 12.56 10.43
C SER A 276 -12.56 12.91 9.15
N LYS A 277 -13.74 13.52 9.32
CA LYS A 277 -14.51 14.04 8.19
C LYS A 277 -13.70 15.08 7.41
N GLU A 278 -13.02 15.98 8.11
CA GLU A 278 -12.28 17.07 7.51
C GLU A 278 -11.08 16.59 6.71
N PHE A 279 -10.40 15.52 7.15
CA PHE A 279 -9.34 14.89 6.38
C PHE A 279 -9.89 14.22 5.11
N LYS A 280 -11.02 13.50 5.20
CA LYS A 280 -11.68 12.90 4.02
C LYS A 280 -12.11 13.96 3.00
N ASP A 281 -12.66 15.08 3.48
CA ASP A 281 -13.03 16.21 2.62
C ASP A 281 -11.79 16.78 1.91
N PHE A 282 -10.68 16.93 2.64
CA PHE A 282 -9.41 17.39 2.05
C PHE A 282 -8.87 16.40 1.01
N GLN A 283 -8.90 15.09 1.29
CA GLN A 283 -8.51 14.08 0.31
C GLN A 283 -9.37 14.15 -0.94
N ALA A 284 -10.69 14.28 -0.81
CA ALA A 284 -11.61 14.37 -1.95
C ALA A 284 -11.36 15.64 -2.79
N PHE A 285 -11.12 16.78 -2.15
CA PHE A 285 -10.72 18.01 -2.83
C PHE A 285 -9.39 17.83 -3.58
N GLN A 286 -8.38 17.26 -2.92
CA GLN A 286 -7.07 17.02 -3.52
C GLN A 286 -7.14 16.08 -4.72
N ARG A 287 -7.93 15.00 -4.67
CA ARG A 287 -8.14 14.11 -5.81
C ARG A 287 -8.65 14.85 -7.04
N ARG A 288 -9.63 15.74 -6.85
CA ARG A 288 -10.18 16.54 -7.95
C ARG A 288 -9.16 17.51 -8.54
N GLU A 289 -8.40 18.21 -7.70
CA GLU A 289 -7.41 19.19 -8.16
C GLU A 289 -6.20 18.52 -8.84
N VAL A 290 -5.70 17.42 -8.27
CA VAL A 290 -4.61 16.64 -8.85
C VAL A 290 -5.02 16.00 -10.17
N ALA A 291 -6.22 15.39 -10.25
CA ALA A 291 -6.69 14.78 -11.48
C ALA A 291 -6.83 15.80 -12.64
N LYS A 292 -7.33 17.00 -12.37
CA LYS A 292 -7.42 18.08 -13.38
C LYS A 292 -6.04 18.46 -13.93
N LEU A 293 -5.07 18.69 -13.05
CA LEU A 293 -3.72 19.09 -13.46
C LEU A 293 -2.96 17.95 -14.16
N ALA A 294 -3.11 16.72 -13.68
CA ALA A 294 -2.51 15.55 -14.31
C ALA A 294 -3.09 15.35 -15.72
N LYS A 295 -4.41 15.55 -15.89
CA LYS A 295 -5.05 15.51 -17.21
C LYS A 295 -4.39 16.48 -18.20
N GLU A 296 -4.11 17.71 -17.80
CA GLU A 296 -3.46 18.69 -18.68
C GLU A 296 -2.09 18.21 -19.15
N MET A 297 -1.28 17.63 -18.26
CA MET A 297 0.02 17.08 -18.64
C MET A 297 -0.11 15.86 -19.55
N VAL A 298 -1.06 14.98 -19.28
CA VAL A 298 -1.33 13.80 -20.12
C VAL A 298 -1.82 14.20 -21.50
N ASP A 299 -2.73 15.17 -21.60
CA ASP A 299 -3.22 15.71 -22.87
C ASP A 299 -2.06 16.27 -23.70
N ILE A 300 -1.10 16.98 -23.09
CA ILE A 300 0.12 17.44 -23.78
C ILE A 300 0.92 16.25 -24.33
N VAL A 301 1.15 15.20 -23.54
CA VAL A 301 1.89 14.02 -24.02
C VAL A 301 1.18 13.36 -25.21
N HIS A 302 -0.16 13.29 -25.18
CA HIS A 302 -0.97 12.75 -26.26
C HIS A 302 -0.98 13.63 -27.51
N GLU A 303 -0.98 14.96 -27.38
CA GLU A 303 -0.85 15.91 -28.50
C GLU A 303 0.44 15.65 -29.30
N TYR A 304 1.50 15.17 -28.63
CA TYR A 304 2.78 14.79 -29.23
C TYR A 304 2.83 13.33 -29.72
N GLY A 305 1.72 12.59 -29.64
CA GLY A 305 1.61 11.21 -30.11
C GLY A 305 2.39 10.19 -29.27
N LYS A 306 2.67 10.48 -27.99
CA LYS A 306 3.39 9.60 -27.07
C LYS A 306 2.44 9.04 -26.00
N GLU A 307 2.84 7.95 -25.34
CA GLU A 307 2.09 7.38 -24.22
C GLU A 307 2.47 8.08 -22.90
N ALA A 308 1.50 8.30 -22.02
CA ALA A 308 1.69 8.83 -20.68
C ALA A 308 1.55 7.71 -19.63
N MET A 309 2.64 7.44 -18.91
CA MET A 309 2.70 6.41 -17.87
C MET A 309 2.97 7.05 -16.51
N MET A 310 2.21 6.66 -15.48
CA MET A 310 2.44 7.06 -14.11
C MET A 310 3.25 6.00 -13.35
N PHE A 311 4.30 6.39 -12.63
CA PHE A 311 4.84 5.56 -11.56
C PHE A 311 4.00 5.69 -10.28
N MET A 312 3.46 4.60 -9.74
CA MET A 312 2.76 4.63 -8.44
C MET A 312 3.77 4.54 -7.30
N GLY A 313 4.29 5.70 -6.91
CA GLY A 313 5.32 5.89 -5.89
C GLY A 313 5.79 7.35 -5.93
N ASP A 314 6.76 7.71 -5.10
CA ASP A 314 7.32 9.07 -5.05
C ASP A 314 6.21 10.14 -4.89
N HIS A 315 5.98 10.94 -5.93
CA HIS A 315 5.05 12.07 -5.96
C HIS A 315 3.64 11.70 -6.44
N TRP A 316 3.02 10.70 -5.82
CA TRP A 316 1.74 10.13 -6.29
C TRP A 316 0.51 10.54 -5.49
N ILE A 317 0.68 11.30 -4.41
CA ILE A 317 -0.42 11.66 -3.50
C ILE A 317 -1.47 12.49 -4.24
N GLY A 318 -2.75 12.17 -4.01
CA GLY A 318 -3.90 12.75 -4.72
C GLY A 318 -4.24 12.09 -6.06
N MET A 319 -3.38 11.24 -6.64
CA MET A 319 -3.73 10.50 -7.86
C MET A 319 -4.80 9.44 -7.60
N GLU A 320 -4.68 8.73 -6.48
CA GLU A 320 -5.69 7.80 -5.93
C GLU A 320 -6.33 6.84 -6.96
N PRO A 321 -5.57 5.88 -7.52
CA PRO A 321 -5.97 5.09 -8.69
C PRO A 321 -7.24 4.24 -8.59
N PHE A 322 -7.73 4.02 -7.36
CA PHE A 322 -8.95 3.27 -7.09
C PHE A 322 -10.20 4.15 -7.00
N MET A 323 -10.03 5.47 -7.05
CA MET A 323 -11.12 6.44 -6.96
C MET A 323 -11.56 6.92 -8.34
N ASP A 324 -12.81 7.40 -8.43
CA ASP A 324 -13.45 7.70 -9.70
C ASP A 324 -12.78 8.86 -10.44
N GLU A 325 -12.17 9.81 -9.72
CA GLU A 325 -11.46 10.95 -10.32
C GLU A 325 -10.27 10.50 -11.19
N PHE A 326 -9.63 9.37 -10.87
CA PHE A 326 -8.46 8.86 -11.61
C PHE A 326 -8.77 8.57 -13.09
N ALA A 327 -9.99 8.09 -13.38
CA ALA A 327 -10.40 7.79 -14.75
C ALA A 327 -10.40 9.03 -15.67
N SER A 328 -10.59 10.22 -15.10
CA SER A 328 -10.64 11.48 -15.86
C SER A 328 -9.28 11.92 -16.41
N ILE A 329 -8.18 11.38 -15.86
CA ILE A 329 -6.81 11.78 -16.20
C ILE A 329 -6.41 11.31 -17.60
N GLY A 330 -6.87 10.11 -18.00
CA GLY A 330 -6.59 9.56 -19.32
C GLY A 330 -5.22 8.90 -19.48
N LEU A 331 -4.58 8.46 -18.39
CA LEU A 331 -3.29 7.76 -18.43
C LEU A 331 -3.32 6.51 -19.33
N ASP A 332 -2.25 6.28 -20.08
CA ASP A 332 -2.09 5.03 -20.85
C ASP A 332 -1.73 3.87 -19.94
N ALA A 333 -0.91 4.12 -18.92
CA ALA A 333 -0.41 3.07 -18.05
C ALA A 333 -0.06 3.51 -16.64
N VAL A 334 -0.05 2.54 -15.74
CA VAL A 334 0.56 2.66 -14.40
C VAL A 334 1.65 1.61 -14.27
N VAL A 335 2.80 2.03 -13.78
CA VAL A 335 3.91 1.15 -13.38
C VAL A 335 4.11 1.25 -11.88
N GLY A 336 4.25 0.12 -11.18
CA GLY A 336 4.42 0.06 -9.73
C GLY A 336 5.56 -0.86 -9.32
N SER A 337 6.06 -0.70 -8.09
CA SER A 337 7.09 -1.59 -7.55
C SER A 337 6.47 -2.88 -7.05
N VAL A 338 6.93 -4.03 -7.53
CA VAL A 338 6.43 -5.34 -7.10
C VAL A 338 7.33 -5.86 -5.99
N GLY A 339 6.83 -5.90 -4.76
CA GLY A 339 7.53 -6.48 -3.61
C GLY A 339 7.01 -7.86 -3.21
N ASN A 340 5.75 -8.14 -3.51
CA ASN A 340 5.01 -9.36 -3.16
C ASN A 340 3.65 -9.40 -3.91
N GLY A 341 2.78 -10.34 -3.55
CA GLY A 341 1.46 -10.48 -4.18
C GLY A 341 0.53 -9.30 -3.91
N ALA A 342 0.46 -8.80 -2.67
CA ALA A 342 -0.39 -7.65 -2.33
C ALA A 342 0.02 -6.38 -3.08
N THR A 343 1.33 -6.08 -3.14
CA THR A 343 1.84 -4.95 -3.93
C THR A 343 1.61 -5.14 -5.41
N LEU A 344 1.66 -6.36 -5.96
CA LEU A 344 1.22 -6.61 -7.34
C LEU A 344 -0.22 -6.16 -7.57
N ARG A 345 -1.11 -6.52 -6.64
CA ARG A 345 -2.54 -6.18 -6.72
C ARG A 345 -2.83 -4.69 -6.56
N LEU A 346 -1.94 -3.90 -5.93
CA LEU A 346 -2.06 -2.44 -5.89
C LEU A 346 -2.15 -1.82 -7.29
N PHE A 347 -1.49 -2.42 -8.28
CA PHE A 347 -1.52 -1.91 -9.65
C PHE A 347 -2.25 -2.82 -10.64
N SER A 348 -2.24 -4.14 -10.49
CA SER A 348 -2.98 -5.01 -11.43
C SER A 348 -4.50 -4.83 -11.37
N ASP A 349 -5.02 -4.37 -10.23
CA ASP A 349 -6.45 -4.08 -10.06
C ASP A 349 -6.83 -2.66 -10.50
N ILE A 350 -5.87 -1.80 -10.85
CA ILE A 350 -6.14 -0.44 -11.36
C ILE A 350 -6.93 -0.55 -12.67
N LYS A 351 -7.96 0.29 -12.78
CA LYS A 351 -8.82 0.38 -13.96
C LYS A 351 -8.55 1.69 -14.71
N HIS A 352 -9.17 1.83 -15.87
CA HIS A 352 -9.11 3.05 -16.70
C HIS A 352 -7.73 3.40 -17.26
N VAL A 353 -6.84 2.41 -17.35
CA VAL A 353 -5.58 2.48 -18.11
C VAL A 353 -5.54 1.38 -19.15
N LYS A 354 -4.74 1.56 -20.21
CA LYS A 354 -4.61 0.58 -21.29
C LYS A 354 -3.80 -0.63 -20.85
N TYR A 355 -2.82 -0.43 -19.97
CA TYR A 355 -2.00 -1.50 -19.42
C TYR A 355 -1.38 -1.15 -18.08
N THR A 356 -1.02 -2.18 -17.31
CA THR A 356 -0.25 -2.05 -16.07
C THR A 356 1.09 -2.76 -16.20
N GLU A 357 2.12 -2.21 -15.58
CA GLU A 357 3.48 -2.74 -15.61
C GLU A 357 4.01 -2.95 -14.18
N GLY A 358 4.52 -4.16 -13.90
CA GLY A 358 5.18 -4.46 -12.63
C GLY A 358 6.68 -4.24 -12.74
N ARG A 359 7.26 -3.31 -11.98
CA ARG A 359 8.71 -3.17 -11.80
C ARG A 359 9.15 -4.04 -10.62
N PHE A 360 9.73 -5.20 -10.90
CA PHE A 360 10.05 -6.20 -9.89
C PHE A 360 11.26 -5.81 -9.04
N LEU A 361 11.22 -6.24 -7.77
CA LEU A 361 12.36 -6.23 -6.86
C LEU A 361 13.19 -7.53 -7.01
N PRO A 362 14.50 -7.53 -6.67
CA PRO A 362 15.24 -6.40 -6.10
C PRO A 362 15.49 -5.27 -7.12
N TYR A 363 15.47 -4.03 -6.63
CA TYR A 363 15.95 -2.87 -7.39
C TYR A 363 17.46 -3.03 -7.57
N PHE A 364 18.00 -2.77 -8.76
CA PHE A 364 19.43 -3.01 -9.04
C PHE A 364 20.29 -1.94 -8.36
N PHE A 365 20.59 -2.17 -7.09
CA PHE A 365 21.10 -1.17 -6.18
C PHE A 365 22.07 -1.77 -5.16
N PRO A 366 23.03 -0.98 -4.62
CA PRO A 366 24.10 -1.51 -3.77
C PRO A 366 23.65 -2.10 -2.43
N ASP A 367 22.41 -1.86 -2.00
CA ASP A 367 21.85 -2.45 -0.78
C ASP A 367 21.64 -3.97 -0.89
N THR A 368 21.43 -4.46 -2.11
CA THR A 368 21.19 -5.88 -2.42
C THR A 368 22.31 -6.46 -3.27
N PHE A 369 22.82 -5.67 -4.22
CA PHE A 369 23.87 -6.06 -5.16
C PHE A 369 25.24 -5.63 -4.64
N HIS A 370 25.73 -6.33 -3.62
CA HIS A 370 27.06 -6.15 -3.04
C HIS A 370 27.70 -7.51 -2.70
N GLU A 371 28.99 -7.51 -2.35
CA GLU A 371 29.67 -8.73 -1.90
C GLU A 371 28.96 -9.33 -0.67
N GLY A 372 28.49 -10.58 -0.78
CA GLY A 372 27.72 -11.26 0.27
C GLY A 372 26.19 -11.08 0.18
N GLY A 373 25.70 -10.26 -0.74
CA GLY A 373 24.26 -10.16 -1.06
C GLY A 373 23.73 -11.39 -1.78
N ASP A 374 22.42 -11.65 -1.65
CA ASP A 374 21.73 -12.77 -2.31
C ASP A 374 20.49 -12.28 -3.10
N PRO A 375 20.72 -11.59 -4.25
CA PRO A 375 19.63 -11.05 -5.06
C PRO A 375 18.75 -12.15 -5.67
N VAL A 376 19.28 -13.37 -5.84
CA VAL A 376 18.52 -14.52 -6.36
C VAL A 376 17.44 -14.94 -5.37
N LYS A 377 17.77 -15.05 -4.09
CA LYS A 377 16.80 -15.40 -3.04
C LYS A 377 15.65 -14.39 -2.98
N GLU A 378 15.95 -13.10 -3.01
CA GLU A 378 14.93 -12.06 -3.01
C GLU A 378 14.02 -12.15 -4.25
N ALA A 379 14.62 -12.28 -5.44
CA ALA A 379 13.86 -12.42 -6.69
C ALA A 379 12.98 -13.68 -6.73
N LYS A 380 13.42 -14.78 -6.10
CA LYS A 380 12.63 -16.01 -5.94
C LYS A 380 11.40 -15.80 -5.06
N VAL A 381 11.58 -15.17 -3.90
CA VAL A 381 10.46 -14.86 -2.99
C VAL A 381 9.46 -13.92 -3.66
N ASN A 382 9.98 -12.88 -4.33
CA ASN A 382 9.18 -11.90 -5.05
C ASN A 382 8.39 -12.53 -6.20
N TRP A 383 9.04 -13.32 -7.06
CA TRP A 383 8.39 -13.97 -8.19
C TRP A 383 7.29 -14.92 -7.76
N VAL A 384 7.53 -15.77 -6.75
CA VAL A 384 6.52 -16.75 -6.29
C VAL A 384 5.26 -16.03 -5.78
N THR A 385 5.43 -15.02 -4.94
CA THR A 385 4.30 -14.26 -4.37
C THR A 385 3.56 -13.46 -5.43
N ALA A 386 4.29 -12.74 -6.30
CA ALA A 386 3.74 -12.00 -7.42
C ALA A 386 3.04 -12.90 -8.45
N ARG A 387 3.62 -14.05 -8.82
CA ARG A 387 3.05 -15.01 -9.78
C ARG A 387 1.69 -15.52 -9.34
N ARG A 388 1.55 -15.86 -8.05
CA ARG A 388 0.26 -16.27 -7.48
C ARG A 388 -0.81 -15.18 -7.67
N ALA A 389 -0.44 -13.92 -7.46
CA ALA A 389 -1.33 -12.78 -7.65
C ALA A 389 -1.59 -12.47 -9.14
N ILE A 390 -0.61 -12.63 -10.05
CA ILE A 390 -0.77 -12.47 -11.51
C ILE A 390 -1.85 -13.42 -12.04
N LEU A 391 -1.87 -14.66 -11.54
CA LEU A 391 -2.86 -15.67 -11.89
C LEU A 391 -4.29 -15.32 -11.41
N ARG A 392 -4.43 -14.34 -10.50
CA ARG A 392 -5.74 -13.80 -10.08
C ARG A 392 -6.08 -12.50 -10.81
N SER A 393 -5.11 -11.62 -10.98
CA SER A 393 -5.28 -10.33 -11.65
C SER A 393 -4.04 -10.00 -12.47
N PRO A 394 -4.09 -10.19 -13.80
CA PRO A 394 -2.91 -10.12 -14.65
C PRO A 394 -2.46 -8.68 -14.94
N ILE A 395 -1.14 -8.51 -15.00
CA ILE A 395 -0.48 -7.32 -15.57
C ILE A 395 -0.03 -7.60 -17.00
N GLN A 396 0.15 -6.55 -17.81
CA GLN A 396 0.47 -6.72 -19.22
C GLN A 396 1.97 -6.74 -19.50
N ARG A 397 2.76 -6.20 -18.58
CA ARG A 397 4.21 -6.02 -18.71
C ARG A 397 4.91 -6.20 -17.37
N ILE A 398 6.15 -6.65 -17.40
CA ILE A 398 7.06 -6.62 -16.26
C ILE A 398 8.31 -5.81 -16.62
N GLY A 399 9.11 -5.45 -15.63
CA GLY A 399 10.40 -4.84 -15.86
C GLY A 399 11.23 -4.77 -14.59
N TYR A 400 12.45 -4.27 -14.75
CA TYR A 400 13.37 -4.04 -13.64
C TYR A 400 13.90 -2.61 -13.72
N GLY A 401 14.41 -2.10 -12.60
CA GLY A 401 14.99 -0.76 -12.51
C GLY A 401 16.27 -0.76 -11.70
N GLY A 402 17.04 0.32 -11.80
CA GLY A 402 18.33 0.49 -11.14
C GLY A 402 19.49 0.31 -12.11
N TYR A 403 20.69 0.18 -11.58
CA TYR A 403 21.92 0.12 -12.39
C TYR A 403 22.16 -1.29 -12.93
N LEU A 404 21.95 -1.47 -14.25
CA LEU A 404 22.13 -2.78 -14.90
C LEU A 404 23.53 -3.35 -14.66
N LYS A 405 24.57 -2.50 -14.58
CA LYS A 405 25.94 -2.94 -14.29
C LYS A 405 26.06 -3.78 -13.01
N LEU A 406 25.30 -3.43 -11.96
CA LEU A 406 25.33 -4.14 -10.69
C LEU A 406 24.71 -5.53 -10.83
N ALA A 407 23.59 -5.63 -11.54
CA ALA A 407 22.93 -6.92 -11.76
C ALA A 407 23.80 -7.88 -12.61
N LEU A 408 24.58 -7.34 -13.55
CA LEU A 408 25.45 -8.13 -14.43
C LEU A 408 26.63 -8.78 -13.68
N GLU A 409 26.97 -8.30 -12.48
CA GLU A 409 27.98 -8.94 -11.61
C GLU A 409 27.48 -10.26 -10.98
N PHE A 410 26.19 -10.58 -11.12
CA PHE A 410 25.54 -11.77 -10.56
C PHE A 410 24.95 -12.66 -11.67
N PRO A 411 25.74 -13.54 -12.31
CA PRO A 411 25.28 -14.36 -13.45
C PRO A 411 24.07 -15.25 -13.15
N ASP A 412 24.01 -15.82 -11.94
CA ASP A 412 22.89 -16.67 -11.52
C ASP A 412 21.59 -15.86 -11.42
N PHE A 413 21.68 -14.58 -11.02
CA PHE A 413 20.57 -13.66 -11.02
C PHE A 413 20.11 -13.35 -12.45
N VAL A 414 21.03 -13.00 -13.34
CA VAL A 414 20.72 -12.71 -14.76
C VAL A 414 20.04 -13.89 -15.43
N GLN A 415 20.51 -15.11 -15.17
CA GLN A 415 19.92 -16.34 -15.69
C GLN A 415 18.53 -16.59 -15.09
N TYR A 416 18.35 -16.37 -13.79
CA TYR A 416 17.03 -16.49 -13.16
C TYR A 416 16.01 -15.48 -13.71
N ILE A 417 16.41 -14.22 -13.93
CA ILE A 417 15.52 -13.20 -14.51
C ILE A 417 15.10 -13.57 -15.94
N LYS A 418 15.99 -14.19 -16.72
CA LYS A 418 15.62 -14.72 -18.04
C LYS A 418 14.50 -15.76 -17.96
N GLU A 419 14.56 -16.66 -16.99
CA GLU A 419 13.52 -17.68 -16.75
C GLU A 419 12.20 -17.03 -16.32
N VAL A 420 12.24 -16.04 -15.44
CA VAL A 420 11.08 -15.24 -15.03
C VAL A 420 10.41 -14.56 -16.24
N CYS A 421 11.20 -13.90 -17.09
CA CYS A 421 10.70 -13.25 -18.31
C CYS A 421 10.03 -14.25 -19.27
N GLN A 422 10.57 -15.47 -19.40
CA GLN A 422 9.98 -16.52 -20.22
C GLN A 422 8.68 -17.05 -19.60
N GLU A 423 8.67 -17.34 -18.30
CA GLU A 423 7.47 -17.81 -17.59
C GLU A 423 6.35 -16.77 -17.64
N PHE A 424 6.66 -15.48 -17.43
CA PHE A 424 5.68 -14.39 -17.51
C PHE A 424 4.94 -14.35 -18.85
N ARG A 425 5.65 -14.58 -19.97
CA ARG A 425 5.02 -14.64 -21.30
C ARG A 425 4.04 -15.81 -21.41
N VAL A 426 4.43 -16.96 -20.87
CA VAL A 426 3.55 -18.14 -20.81
C VAL A 426 2.32 -17.86 -19.96
N LEU A 427 2.47 -17.16 -18.82
CA LEU A 427 1.33 -16.72 -18.02
C LEU A 427 0.42 -15.82 -18.86
N TYR A 428 0.96 -14.73 -19.42
CA TYR A 428 0.22 -13.76 -20.21
C TYR A 428 -0.59 -14.42 -21.34
N ASP A 429 0.03 -15.28 -22.14
CA ASP A 429 -0.60 -15.96 -23.27
C ASP A 429 -1.78 -16.87 -22.85
N ASN A 430 -1.79 -17.32 -21.60
CA ASN A 430 -2.86 -18.19 -21.09
C ASN A 430 -3.97 -17.43 -20.36
N ILE A 431 -3.66 -16.30 -19.72
CA ILE A 431 -4.57 -15.67 -18.74
C ILE A 431 -5.02 -14.26 -19.12
N GLN A 432 -4.41 -13.61 -20.12
CA GLN A 432 -4.83 -12.28 -20.53
C GLN A 432 -6.26 -12.30 -21.08
N GLY A 433 -7.07 -11.33 -20.67
CA GLY A 433 -8.43 -11.12 -21.20
C GLY A 433 -9.46 -12.14 -20.73
N THR A 434 -9.17 -12.90 -19.67
CA THR A 434 -10.12 -13.84 -19.06
C THR A 434 -10.32 -13.56 -17.57
N THR A 435 -11.21 -14.31 -16.95
CA THR A 435 -11.54 -14.20 -15.53
C THR A 435 -11.15 -15.51 -14.84
N PRO A 436 -10.35 -15.48 -13.76
CA PRO A 436 -10.11 -16.67 -12.97
C PRO A 436 -11.39 -17.12 -12.28
N TYR A 437 -11.48 -18.42 -11.99
CA TYR A 437 -12.48 -18.97 -11.09
C TYR A 437 -12.20 -18.47 -9.66
N CYS A 438 -13.24 -17.97 -9.02
CA CYS A 438 -13.26 -17.64 -7.60
C CYS A 438 -14.32 -18.47 -6.90
N VAL A 439 -13.94 -19.14 -5.80
CA VAL A 439 -14.86 -20.01 -5.05
C VAL A 439 -15.83 -19.19 -4.18
N LYS A 440 -15.39 -18.03 -3.70
CA LYS A 440 -16.18 -17.13 -2.84
C LYS A 440 -15.85 -15.66 -3.10
N ARG A 441 -16.81 -14.80 -2.78
CA ARG A 441 -16.70 -13.34 -2.72
C ARG A 441 -16.36 -12.92 -1.29
N VAL A 442 -15.22 -12.26 -1.12
CA VAL A 442 -14.67 -11.90 0.19
C VAL A 442 -14.48 -10.38 0.23
N ALA A 443 -15.00 -9.73 1.26
CA ALA A 443 -14.78 -8.30 1.49
C ALA A 443 -13.94 -8.05 2.74
N VAL A 444 -12.91 -7.20 2.62
CA VAL A 444 -12.14 -6.68 3.75
C VAL A 444 -12.77 -5.36 4.19
N LEU A 445 -13.30 -5.30 5.42
CA LEU A 445 -13.97 -4.14 6.00
C LEU A 445 -13.01 -3.35 6.92
N ASN A 446 -12.84 -2.06 6.62
CA ASN A 446 -12.04 -1.10 7.40
C ASN A 446 -12.56 0.34 7.18
N CYS A 447 -11.87 1.38 7.66
CA CYS A 447 -12.30 2.78 7.50
C CYS A 447 -12.05 3.40 6.11
N TRP A 448 -11.21 2.77 5.28
CA TRP A 448 -10.75 3.30 3.99
C TRP A 448 -11.43 2.66 2.77
N GLY A 449 -11.78 1.37 2.88
CA GLY A 449 -12.39 0.60 1.80
C GLY A 449 -11.58 0.63 0.50
N LYS A 450 -12.27 0.82 -0.62
CA LYS A 450 -11.71 0.78 -1.98
C LYS A 450 -10.53 1.75 -2.18
N MET A 451 -10.52 2.89 -1.50
CA MET A 451 -9.46 3.91 -1.62
C MET A 451 -8.07 3.37 -1.24
N ARG A 452 -8.00 2.33 -0.41
CA ARG A 452 -6.75 1.69 0.03
C ARG A 452 -6.70 0.20 -0.31
N SER A 453 -7.41 -0.24 -1.36
CA SER A 453 -7.36 -1.63 -1.83
C SER A 453 -5.91 -2.13 -1.93
N TRP A 454 -5.62 -3.26 -1.28
CA TRP A 454 -4.30 -3.90 -1.18
C TRP A 454 -3.21 -3.11 -0.42
N GLY A 455 -3.48 -1.89 0.00
CA GLY A 455 -2.60 -1.03 0.82
C GLY A 455 -2.80 -1.19 2.33
N ASN A 456 -3.65 -2.12 2.77
CA ASN A 456 -3.91 -2.36 4.18
C ASN A 456 -2.64 -2.73 4.95
N HIS A 457 -2.50 -2.17 6.15
CA HIS A 457 -1.35 -2.34 7.03
C HIS A 457 0.00 -1.83 6.48
N MET A 458 0.05 -1.22 5.30
CA MET A 458 1.27 -0.67 4.73
C MET A 458 1.58 0.72 5.33
N VAL A 459 2.82 0.88 5.80
CA VAL A 459 3.38 2.17 6.29
C VAL A 459 4.42 2.62 5.29
N HIS A 460 5.50 1.84 5.16
CA HIS A 460 6.44 1.93 4.05
C HIS A 460 6.06 0.91 2.98
N HIS A 461 6.23 1.25 1.71
CA HIS A 461 5.90 0.36 0.60
C HIS A 461 6.68 -0.96 0.70
N ALA A 462 5.95 -2.09 0.69
CA ALA A 462 6.47 -3.45 0.76
C ALA A 462 7.31 -3.82 2.01
N ILE A 463 7.38 -2.94 3.02
CA ILE A 463 8.10 -3.21 4.28
C ILE A 463 7.07 -3.36 5.41
N TYR A 464 7.16 -4.49 6.10
CA TYR A 464 6.27 -4.84 7.20
C TYR A 464 7.06 -4.97 8.49
N TYR A 465 6.43 -4.56 9.58
CA TYR A 465 7.06 -4.47 10.89
C TYR A 465 6.51 -5.58 11.77
N LYS A 466 7.23 -5.84 12.87
CA LYS A 466 6.80 -6.77 13.92
C LYS A 466 5.34 -6.54 14.32
N GLN A 467 4.89 -5.30 14.37
CA GLN A 467 3.57 -4.89 14.81
C GLN A 467 2.45 -5.25 13.81
N ASN A 468 2.75 -5.47 12.52
CA ASN A 468 1.71 -5.58 11.50
C ASN A 468 1.85 -6.76 10.52
N TYR A 469 2.98 -7.48 10.50
CA TYR A 469 3.16 -8.61 9.58
C TYR A 469 2.13 -9.74 9.81
N SER A 470 1.64 -9.88 11.05
CA SER A 470 0.59 -10.84 11.41
C SER A 470 -0.78 -10.51 10.81
N TYR A 471 -1.02 -9.23 10.46
CA TYR A 471 -2.24 -8.75 9.82
C TYR A 471 -2.08 -8.67 8.31
N PHE A 472 -0.95 -8.13 7.85
CA PHE A 472 -0.59 -8.09 6.44
C PHE A 472 -0.60 -9.50 5.82
N GLY A 473 -0.26 -10.54 6.59
CA GLY A 473 -0.32 -11.91 6.13
C GLY A 473 -1.68 -12.35 5.59
N ILE A 474 -2.79 -11.77 6.09
CA ILE A 474 -4.14 -11.97 5.55
C ILE A 474 -4.24 -11.38 4.13
N ILE A 475 -3.79 -10.14 3.95
CA ILE A 475 -3.84 -9.41 2.68
C ILE A 475 -2.97 -10.12 1.63
N GLU A 476 -1.77 -10.55 2.01
CA GLU A 476 -0.87 -11.31 1.12
C GLU A 476 -1.45 -12.68 0.75
N ALA A 477 -2.07 -13.40 1.69
CA ALA A 477 -2.73 -14.66 1.40
C ALA A 477 -3.90 -14.47 0.39
N LEU A 478 -4.72 -13.44 0.60
CA LEU A 478 -5.83 -13.08 -0.29
C LEU A 478 -5.37 -12.71 -1.71
N SER A 479 -4.19 -12.11 -1.85
CA SER A 479 -3.70 -11.60 -3.15
C SER A 479 -3.62 -12.67 -4.25
N GLY A 480 -3.30 -13.92 -3.87
CA GLY A 480 -3.16 -15.07 -4.76
C GLY A 480 -4.22 -16.17 -4.57
N ALA A 481 -5.11 -16.04 -3.60
CA ALA A 481 -6.16 -17.02 -3.32
C ALA A 481 -7.29 -16.97 -4.37
N PRO A 482 -8.03 -18.07 -4.61
CA PRO A 482 -9.15 -18.13 -5.57
C PRO A 482 -10.41 -17.46 -4.99
N PHE A 483 -10.29 -16.21 -4.55
CA PHE A 483 -11.39 -15.40 -4.04
C PHE A 483 -11.59 -14.14 -4.89
N ASP A 484 -12.84 -13.73 -5.03
CA ASP A 484 -13.18 -12.42 -5.55
C ASP A 484 -13.11 -11.43 -4.39
N VAL A 485 -12.01 -10.69 -4.30
CA VAL A 485 -11.66 -9.87 -3.14
C VAL A 485 -12.05 -8.42 -3.38
N SER A 486 -12.82 -7.85 -2.47
CA SER A 486 -13.19 -6.43 -2.44
C SER A 486 -12.76 -5.78 -1.13
N PHE A 487 -12.61 -4.46 -1.13
CA PHE A 487 -12.34 -3.67 0.05
C PHE A 487 -13.47 -2.69 0.25
N ILE A 488 -14.14 -2.77 1.38
CA ILE A 488 -15.31 -1.95 1.70
C ILE A 488 -15.07 -1.11 2.95
N SER A 489 -15.75 0.03 3.01
CA SER A 489 -15.68 0.95 4.12
C SER A 489 -16.91 0.87 5.03
N PHE A 490 -16.79 1.36 6.26
CA PHE A 490 -17.97 1.58 7.11
C PHE A 490 -18.94 2.61 6.52
N ASP A 491 -18.46 3.56 5.72
CA ASP A 491 -19.32 4.52 5.03
C ASP A 491 -20.09 3.85 3.90
N ASP A 492 -19.47 2.89 3.18
CA ASP A 492 -20.16 2.12 2.13
C ASP A 492 -21.38 1.38 2.72
N ILE A 493 -21.26 0.84 3.94
CA ILE A 493 -22.38 0.18 4.67
C ILE A 493 -23.47 1.19 5.05
N ARG A 494 -23.09 2.41 5.45
CA ARG A 494 -24.04 3.48 5.79
C ARG A 494 -24.80 3.96 4.55
N GLU A 495 -24.11 4.06 3.43
CA GLU A 495 -24.65 4.53 2.15
C GLU A 495 -25.50 3.47 1.46
N ASN A 496 -25.14 2.19 1.59
CA ASN A 496 -25.86 1.07 0.99
C ASN A 496 -26.16 -0.05 2.00
N LYS A 497 -27.40 -0.10 2.47
CA LYS A 497 -27.89 -1.08 3.47
C LYS A 497 -27.87 -2.53 2.98
N ASP A 498 -27.83 -2.77 1.68
CA ASP A 498 -27.83 -4.10 1.08
C ASP A 498 -26.43 -4.54 0.60
N LEU A 499 -25.41 -3.70 0.75
CA LEU A 499 -24.03 -3.96 0.30
C LEU A 499 -23.50 -5.32 0.73
N LEU A 500 -23.74 -5.71 1.99
CA LEU A 500 -23.18 -6.97 2.53
C LEU A 500 -23.74 -8.22 1.83
N ASN A 501 -24.89 -8.13 1.14
CA ASN A 501 -25.44 -9.26 0.38
C ASN A 501 -24.60 -9.60 -0.88
N ASP A 502 -23.71 -8.69 -1.29
CA ASP A 502 -22.81 -8.88 -2.43
C ASP A 502 -21.60 -9.77 -2.08
N PHE A 503 -21.48 -10.19 -0.83
CA PHE A 503 -20.35 -10.99 -0.34
C PHE A 503 -20.81 -12.29 0.32
N ASP A 504 -19.89 -13.25 0.38
CA ASP A 504 -20.10 -14.50 1.12
C ASP A 504 -19.41 -14.43 2.49
N VAL A 505 -18.28 -13.73 2.57
CA VAL A 505 -17.50 -13.55 3.81
C VAL A 505 -17.01 -12.11 3.96
N ILE A 506 -17.13 -11.56 5.18
CA ILE A 506 -16.50 -10.29 5.59
C ILE A 506 -15.30 -10.60 6.50
N ILE A 507 -14.18 -9.91 6.25
CA ILE A 507 -12.98 -9.97 7.08
C ILE A 507 -12.75 -8.61 7.72
N ASN A 508 -12.54 -8.58 9.03
CA ASN A 508 -12.08 -7.41 9.77
C ASN A 508 -10.78 -7.76 10.50
N VAL A 509 -9.70 -7.03 10.21
CA VAL A 509 -8.34 -7.40 10.59
C VAL A 509 -7.55 -6.19 11.07
N GLY A 510 -6.97 -6.26 12.27
CA GLY A 510 -6.10 -5.21 12.83
C GLY A 510 -6.17 -5.09 14.34
N ASP A 511 -5.43 -4.12 14.88
CA ASP A 511 -5.48 -3.74 16.30
C ASP A 511 -6.71 -2.89 16.64
N ALA A 512 -7.12 -2.90 17.90
CA ALA A 512 -8.28 -2.15 18.37
C ALA A 512 -8.14 -0.65 18.15
N ASP A 513 -9.27 0.01 17.92
CA ASP A 513 -9.35 1.47 17.76
C ASP A 513 -8.45 2.06 16.65
N THR A 514 -8.04 1.24 15.69
CA THR A 514 -7.37 1.66 14.46
C THR A 514 -8.36 1.76 13.29
N ALA A 515 -7.98 2.45 12.22
CA ALA A 515 -8.72 2.46 10.97
C ALA A 515 -8.87 1.07 10.33
N GLN A 516 -8.00 0.11 10.67
CA GLN A 516 -8.05 -1.24 10.10
C GLN A 516 -9.15 -2.08 10.78
N SER A 517 -9.29 -1.99 12.11
CA SER A 517 -10.37 -2.65 12.86
C SER A 517 -11.68 -1.85 12.85
N GLY A 518 -11.62 -0.53 12.98
CA GLY A 518 -12.76 0.39 12.83
C GLY A 518 -13.09 1.26 14.04
N GLY A 519 -12.63 0.91 15.24
CA GLY A 519 -12.86 1.67 16.49
C GLY A 519 -14.31 2.10 16.69
N GLU A 520 -14.54 3.39 16.95
CA GLU A 520 -15.86 3.97 17.26
C GLU A 520 -16.96 3.69 16.22
N ASN A 521 -16.60 3.31 14.98
CA ASN A 521 -17.60 2.88 13.99
C ASN A 521 -18.46 1.72 14.51
N TRP A 522 -17.93 0.88 15.40
CA TRP A 522 -18.63 -0.23 16.02
C TRP A 522 -19.63 0.17 17.11
N THR A 523 -19.70 1.45 17.50
CA THR A 523 -20.78 1.97 18.35
C THR A 523 -22.06 2.24 17.56
N ASN A 524 -21.98 2.31 16.23
CA ASN A 524 -23.10 2.64 15.36
C ASN A 524 -24.04 1.42 15.21
N PRO A 525 -25.32 1.52 15.63
CA PRO A 525 -26.25 0.42 15.57
C PRO A 525 -26.57 -0.03 14.14
N GLU A 526 -26.49 0.86 13.14
CA GLU A 526 -26.75 0.50 11.74
C GLU A 526 -25.66 -0.45 11.22
N ILE A 527 -24.39 -0.22 11.56
CA ILE A 527 -23.27 -1.08 11.19
C ILE A 527 -23.38 -2.43 11.90
N LEU A 528 -23.54 -2.41 13.23
CA LEU A 528 -23.62 -3.65 14.02
C LEU A 528 -24.78 -4.54 13.56
N THR A 529 -25.95 -3.95 13.32
CA THR A 529 -27.13 -4.71 12.90
C THR A 529 -27.02 -5.18 11.45
N ALA A 530 -26.37 -4.43 10.56
CA ALA A 530 -26.08 -4.89 9.20
C ALA A 530 -25.20 -6.15 9.21
N VAL A 531 -24.08 -6.12 9.95
CA VAL A 531 -23.16 -7.28 10.05
C VAL A 531 -23.85 -8.47 10.73
N ARG A 532 -24.55 -8.25 11.85
CA ARG A 532 -25.33 -9.32 12.50
C ARG A 532 -26.37 -9.93 11.58
N LYS A 533 -27.14 -9.11 10.85
CA LYS A 533 -28.15 -9.59 9.90
C LYS A 533 -27.51 -10.40 8.77
N PHE A 534 -26.39 -9.93 8.24
CA PHE A 534 -25.63 -10.64 7.20
C PHE A 534 -25.21 -12.04 7.68
N VAL A 535 -24.54 -12.13 8.83
CA VAL A 535 -24.08 -13.42 9.38
C VAL A 535 -25.27 -14.30 9.77
N TYR A 536 -26.27 -13.76 10.47
CA TYR A 536 -27.45 -14.54 10.88
C TYR A 536 -28.15 -15.23 9.70
N ASN A 537 -28.13 -14.60 8.52
CA ASN A 537 -28.78 -15.13 7.32
C ASN A 537 -27.88 -16.06 6.47
N GLY A 538 -26.65 -16.34 6.88
CA GLY A 538 -25.76 -17.30 6.22
C GLY A 538 -24.40 -16.75 5.79
N GLY A 539 -24.14 -15.46 5.99
CA GLY A 539 -22.82 -14.89 5.73
C GLY A 539 -21.75 -15.36 6.71
N GLY A 540 -20.49 -15.36 6.28
CA GLY A 540 -19.34 -15.62 7.14
C GLY A 540 -18.69 -14.34 7.66
N PHE A 541 -18.23 -14.34 8.91
CA PHE A 541 -17.42 -13.23 9.45
C PHE A 541 -16.13 -13.76 10.04
N ILE A 542 -14.99 -13.25 9.56
CA ILE A 542 -13.66 -13.60 10.07
C ILE A 542 -13.07 -12.37 10.75
N GLY A 543 -12.79 -12.49 12.03
CA GLY A 543 -12.11 -11.47 12.81
C GLY A 543 -10.66 -11.86 13.08
N VAL A 544 -9.72 -10.96 12.80
CA VAL A 544 -8.29 -11.20 13.00
C VAL A 544 -7.63 -10.13 13.88
N GLY A 545 -6.94 -10.53 14.95
CA GLY A 545 -6.34 -9.61 15.92
C GLY A 545 -7.36 -9.11 16.94
N GLU A 546 -7.69 -7.82 16.88
CA GLU A 546 -8.74 -7.17 17.68
C GLU A 546 -9.90 -6.71 16.78
N PRO A 547 -10.66 -7.65 16.20
CA PRO A 547 -11.76 -7.36 15.29
C PRO A 547 -12.97 -6.77 16.01
N ALA A 548 -13.67 -5.86 15.36
CA ALA A 548 -14.85 -5.20 15.92
C ALA A 548 -14.62 -4.58 17.32
N ALA A 549 -13.38 -4.19 17.60
CA ALA A 549 -12.95 -3.80 18.93
C ALA A 549 -13.15 -2.30 19.17
N HIS A 550 -13.94 -2.00 20.19
CA HIS A 550 -14.08 -0.69 20.81
C HIS A 550 -14.80 -0.89 22.15
N GLN A 551 -14.27 -0.37 23.25
CA GLN A 551 -14.90 -0.56 24.57
C GLN A 551 -16.24 0.19 24.65
N TRP A 552 -17.36 -0.52 24.55
CA TRP A 552 -18.70 0.08 24.50
C TRP A 552 -19.77 -0.86 25.05
N GLN A 553 -20.70 -0.29 25.83
CA GLN A 553 -21.87 -0.98 26.41
C GLN A 553 -21.55 -2.34 27.07
N GLY A 554 -20.40 -2.44 27.76
CA GLY A 554 -19.99 -3.62 28.51
C GLY A 554 -19.26 -4.71 27.71
N LYS A 555 -18.90 -4.44 26.45
CA LYS A 555 -18.13 -5.35 25.58
C LYS A 555 -16.93 -4.63 24.98
N PHE A 556 -15.88 -5.37 24.66
CA PHE A 556 -14.76 -4.83 23.89
C PHE A 556 -14.88 -5.24 22.42
N PHE A 557 -14.98 -6.54 22.12
CA PHE A 557 -15.39 -7.01 20.81
C PHE A 557 -16.91 -6.86 20.65
N GLN A 558 -17.33 -5.87 19.87
CA GLN A 558 -18.75 -5.56 19.67
C GLN A 558 -19.53 -6.66 18.93
N LEU A 559 -18.81 -7.61 18.31
CA LEU A 559 -19.33 -8.80 17.61
C LEU A 559 -18.86 -10.12 18.27
N ASP A 560 -18.57 -10.11 19.58
CA ASP A 560 -18.30 -11.31 20.40
C ASP A 560 -19.39 -12.39 20.26
N ASP A 561 -20.64 -12.01 19.99
CA ASP A 561 -21.76 -12.90 19.76
C ASP A 561 -21.60 -13.72 18.48
N ILE A 562 -20.92 -13.17 17.49
CA ILE A 562 -20.58 -13.84 16.23
C ILE A 562 -19.26 -14.60 16.35
N LEU A 563 -18.22 -13.94 16.88
CA LEU A 563 -16.85 -14.49 16.94
C LEU A 563 -16.69 -15.56 18.03
N GLY A 564 -17.48 -15.47 19.09
CA GLY A 564 -17.44 -16.38 20.23
C GLY A 564 -16.28 -16.15 21.19
N VAL A 565 -15.52 -15.08 21.02
CA VAL A 565 -14.41 -14.70 21.89
C VAL A 565 -14.57 -13.26 22.35
N GLU A 566 -13.87 -12.93 23.43
CA GLU A 566 -13.75 -11.59 23.98
C GLU A 566 -12.32 -11.40 24.52
N GLU A 567 -11.88 -10.16 24.63
CA GLU A 567 -10.59 -9.80 25.23
C GLU A 567 -10.77 -9.30 26.68
N GLU A 568 -10.01 -9.87 27.62
CA GLU A 568 -9.96 -9.36 28.99
C GLU A 568 -9.11 -8.08 29.06
N ARG A 569 -9.74 -6.98 29.48
CA ARG A 569 -9.13 -5.63 29.59
C ARG A 569 -9.00 -5.15 31.04
N GLY A 570 -9.23 -6.02 32.03
CA GLY A 570 -9.22 -5.71 33.46
C GLY A 570 -10.62 -5.46 34.05
N PHE A 571 -11.68 -5.58 33.25
CA PHE A 571 -13.07 -5.33 33.67
C PHE A 571 -13.84 -6.60 34.05
N ASN A 572 -13.31 -7.79 33.71
CA ASN A 572 -14.05 -9.04 33.89
C ASN A 572 -13.24 -10.13 34.62
N LEU A 573 -12.21 -9.72 35.39
CA LEU A 573 -11.35 -10.60 36.19
C LEU A 573 -12.09 -11.34 37.31
N ASN A 574 -13.23 -10.80 37.76
CA ASN A 574 -14.10 -11.41 38.76
C ASN A 574 -15.08 -12.44 38.17
N THR A 575 -14.96 -12.77 36.88
CA THR A 575 -15.73 -13.83 36.21
C THR A 575 -14.77 -14.92 35.73
N ASP A 576 -14.93 -16.12 36.29
CA ASP A 576 -14.16 -17.28 35.87
C ASP A 576 -14.43 -17.64 34.40
N LYS A 577 -13.37 -18.03 33.69
CA LYS A 577 -13.44 -18.50 32.31
C LYS A 577 -13.23 -20.01 32.30
N TYR A 578 -14.20 -20.77 31.79
CA TYR A 578 -14.20 -22.24 31.90
C TYR A 578 -14.02 -22.97 30.55
N ASN A 579 -14.23 -22.28 29.43
CA ASN A 579 -14.16 -22.89 28.10
C ASN A 579 -12.70 -22.89 27.59
N TRP A 580 -12.00 -24.02 27.75
CA TRP A 580 -10.59 -24.17 27.39
C TRP A 580 -10.26 -25.45 26.60
N GLU A 581 -11.27 -26.26 26.27
CA GLU A 581 -11.09 -27.50 25.52
C GLU A 581 -10.78 -27.18 24.05
N GLU A 582 -9.71 -27.77 23.52
CA GLU A 582 -9.35 -27.62 22.10
C GLU A 582 -10.01 -28.68 21.23
N HIS A 583 -10.58 -28.25 20.11
CA HIS A 583 -11.16 -29.09 19.07
C HIS A 583 -10.25 -29.07 17.82
N ARG A 584 -9.08 -29.70 17.94
CA ARG A 584 -8.07 -29.74 16.85
C ARG A 584 -8.52 -30.55 15.63
N ASP A 585 -9.42 -31.52 15.83
CA ASP A 585 -10.08 -32.27 14.76
C ASP A 585 -11.20 -31.43 14.15
N HIS A 586 -10.82 -30.46 13.31
CA HIS A 586 -11.73 -29.51 12.70
C HIS A 586 -11.32 -29.23 11.25
N PHE A 587 -12.32 -29.03 10.37
CA PHE A 587 -12.15 -28.79 8.93
C PHE A 587 -11.05 -27.77 8.60
N ILE A 588 -10.95 -26.69 9.38
CA ILE A 588 -9.98 -25.62 9.13
C ILE A 588 -8.52 -26.08 9.32
N LEU A 589 -8.28 -27.02 10.25
CA LEU A 589 -6.94 -27.47 10.63
C LEU A 589 -6.49 -28.78 9.94
N GLU A 590 -7.34 -29.38 9.09
CA GLU A 590 -7.08 -30.69 8.46
C GLU A 590 -5.76 -30.77 7.67
N ASP A 591 -5.31 -29.68 7.06
CA ASP A 591 -4.06 -29.65 6.28
C ASP A 591 -2.84 -29.19 7.10
N THR A 592 -2.99 -29.09 8.42
CA THR A 592 -1.91 -28.70 9.33
C THR A 592 -1.34 -29.92 10.04
N ASP A 593 -0.10 -29.82 10.47
CA ASP A 593 0.56 -30.77 11.39
C ASP A 593 0.15 -30.54 12.86
N GLY A 594 -1.00 -29.91 13.10
CA GLY A 594 -1.42 -29.43 14.42
C GLY A 594 -0.71 -28.16 14.89
N THR A 595 0.15 -27.55 14.06
CA THR A 595 0.81 -26.28 14.35
C THR A 595 0.37 -25.18 13.40
N VAL A 596 0.19 -23.99 13.96
CA VAL A 596 -0.14 -22.76 13.22
C VAL A 596 0.73 -21.66 13.76
N ASP A 597 1.34 -20.90 12.85
CA ASP A 597 2.07 -19.68 13.20
C ASP A 597 1.08 -18.52 13.24
N PHE A 598 0.81 -18.00 14.44
CA PHE A 598 -0.06 -16.84 14.66
C PHE A 598 0.72 -15.51 14.67
N GLY A 599 2.03 -15.54 14.41
CA GLY A 599 2.91 -14.37 14.49
C GLY A 599 2.95 -13.79 15.90
N GLU A 600 2.59 -12.51 16.03
CA GLU A 600 2.51 -11.84 17.34
C GLU A 600 1.34 -12.36 18.20
N GLY A 601 0.32 -12.92 17.56
CA GLY A 601 -0.91 -13.38 18.21
C GLY A 601 -1.59 -12.29 19.05
N LYS A 602 -2.43 -12.72 19.98
CA LYS A 602 -3.14 -11.86 20.93
C LYS A 602 -3.19 -12.54 22.28
N LYS A 603 -3.02 -11.69 23.31
CA LYS A 603 -3.07 -12.08 24.71
C LYS A 603 -4.46 -11.83 25.27
N ASN A 604 -4.75 -12.46 26.41
CA ASN A 604 -5.98 -12.21 27.17
C ASN A 604 -7.29 -12.53 26.43
N ILE A 605 -7.23 -13.25 25.32
CA ILE A 605 -8.42 -13.66 24.57
C ILE A 605 -8.99 -14.92 25.19
N PHE A 606 -10.27 -14.90 25.52
CA PHE A 606 -10.98 -16.05 26.09
C PHE A 606 -12.24 -16.38 25.29
N ALA A 607 -12.65 -17.65 25.34
CA ALA A 607 -13.85 -18.10 24.67
C ALA A 607 -15.10 -17.88 25.54
N LEU A 608 -16.17 -17.43 24.88
CA LEU A 608 -17.52 -17.40 25.43
C LEU A 608 -18.16 -18.80 25.43
N PRO A 609 -19.30 -19.00 26.12
CA PRO A 609 -20.07 -20.24 26.02
C PRO A 609 -20.42 -20.60 24.58
N ASP A 610 -20.49 -21.91 24.29
CA ASP A 610 -20.81 -22.50 22.98
C ASP A 610 -19.80 -22.24 21.85
N THR A 611 -18.68 -21.58 22.16
CA THR A 611 -17.56 -21.40 21.22
C THR A 611 -16.67 -22.64 21.20
N LYS A 612 -16.26 -23.07 20.01
CA LYS A 612 -15.24 -24.12 19.85
C LYS A 612 -13.87 -23.48 19.71
N ILE A 613 -13.01 -23.67 20.70
CA ILE A 613 -11.59 -23.31 20.56
C ILE A 613 -10.94 -24.33 19.65
N LEU A 614 -10.24 -23.87 18.61
CA LEU A 614 -9.44 -24.74 17.75
C LEU A 614 -8.01 -24.84 18.29
N ILE A 615 -7.43 -23.69 18.67
CA ILE A 615 -6.08 -23.60 19.24
C ILE A 615 -6.07 -22.52 20.31
N GLN A 616 -5.47 -22.83 21.46
CA GLN A 616 -5.11 -21.87 22.50
C GLN A 616 -3.66 -22.09 22.96
N LYS A 617 -3.06 -21.07 23.55
CA LYS A 617 -1.73 -21.13 24.14
C LYS A 617 -1.78 -20.46 25.50
N ASP A 618 -1.39 -21.19 26.55
CA ASP A 618 -1.34 -20.66 27.91
C ASP A 618 -2.65 -20.00 28.38
N GLN A 619 -3.81 -20.58 28.01
CA GLN A 619 -5.16 -20.05 28.23
C GLN A 619 -5.43 -18.72 27.50
N GLU A 620 -4.78 -18.52 26.36
CA GLU A 620 -5.07 -17.43 25.43
C GLU A 620 -5.53 -18.05 24.10
N VAL A 621 -6.79 -17.82 23.73
CA VAL A 621 -7.37 -18.34 22.50
C VAL A 621 -6.66 -17.72 21.30
N GLN A 622 -6.09 -18.57 20.45
CA GLN A 622 -5.43 -18.15 19.21
C GLN A 622 -6.34 -18.35 17.99
N MET A 623 -7.21 -19.35 18.05
CA MET A 623 -8.20 -19.60 17.00
C MET A 623 -9.46 -20.21 17.57
N ALA A 624 -10.62 -19.70 17.18
CA ALA A 624 -11.91 -20.19 17.62
C ALA A 624 -12.98 -20.02 16.55
N VAL A 625 -14.04 -20.80 16.68
CA VAL A 625 -15.17 -20.77 15.75
C VAL A 625 -16.50 -20.84 16.49
N LYS A 626 -17.52 -20.18 15.93
CA LYS A 626 -18.87 -20.18 16.48
C LYS A 626 -19.94 -20.09 15.38
N THR A 627 -21.09 -20.67 15.64
CA THR A 627 -22.27 -20.54 14.77
C THR A 627 -23.16 -19.40 15.25
N PHE A 628 -23.76 -18.65 14.32
CA PHE A 628 -24.67 -17.54 14.64
C PHE A 628 -25.81 -17.51 13.62
N GLY A 629 -26.99 -18.00 14.02
CA GLY A 629 -28.10 -18.21 13.09
C GLY A 629 -27.73 -19.26 12.03
N LYS A 630 -27.81 -18.88 10.75
CA LYS A 630 -27.40 -19.73 9.62
C LYS A 630 -25.94 -19.55 9.22
N GLY A 631 -25.28 -18.48 9.66
CA GLY A 631 -23.88 -18.20 9.35
C GLY A 631 -22.94 -18.52 10.50
N ARG A 632 -21.68 -18.12 10.34
CA ARG A 632 -20.58 -18.57 11.19
C ARG A 632 -19.52 -17.50 11.36
N GLY A 633 -18.94 -17.44 12.56
CA GLY A 633 -17.82 -16.59 12.92
C GLY A 633 -16.53 -17.39 13.11
N VAL A 634 -15.41 -16.86 12.63
CA VAL A 634 -14.06 -17.37 12.90
C VAL A 634 -13.24 -16.25 13.53
N TYR A 635 -12.59 -16.57 14.64
CA TYR A 635 -11.59 -15.71 15.26
C TYR A 635 -10.18 -16.28 15.04
N ILE A 636 -9.23 -15.41 14.70
CA ILE A 636 -7.80 -15.73 14.55
C ILE A 636 -6.99 -14.61 15.23
N SER A 637 -6.04 -14.93 16.09
CA SER A 637 -5.28 -13.90 16.82
C SER A 637 -4.25 -13.16 15.95
N GLY A 638 -3.74 -13.81 14.90
CA GLY A 638 -2.83 -13.27 13.90
C GLY A 638 -2.51 -14.35 12.87
N LEU A 639 -2.12 -13.98 11.65
CA LEU A 639 -1.89 -14.97 10.59
C LEU A 639 -0.84 -14.48 9.58
N PRO A 640 0.46 -14.50 9.92
CA PRO A 640 1.53 -14.15 8.99
C PRO A 640 1.47 -15.02 7.72
N TYR A 641 1.91 -14.45 6.59
CA TYR A 641 1.83 -15.17 5.32
C TYR A 641 2.79 -16.35 5.28
N SER A 642 2.23 -17.52 4.96
CA SER A 642 2.92 -18.73 4.52
C SER A 642 1.96 -19.57 3.71
N PHE A 643 2.43 -20.57 2.96
CA PHE A 643 1.53 -21.48 2.23
C PHE A 643 0.56 -22.21 3.16
N LYS A 644 1.05 -22.64 4.34
CA LYS A 644 0.24 -23.27 5.39
C LYS A 644 -0.85 -22.30 5.89
N ASN A 645 -0.47 -21.08 6.25
CA ASN A 645 -1.42 -20.08 6.75
C ASN A 645 -2.40 -19.60 5.68
N SER A 646 -1.97 -19.54 4.42
CA SER A 646 -2.87 -19.28 3.29
C SER A 646 -3.91 -20.40 3.15
N ARG A 647 -3.56 -21.66 3.39
CA ARG A 647 -4.52 -22.79 3.42
C ARG A 647 -5.48 -22.70 4.59
N ILE A 648 -5.00 -22.28 5.76
CA ILE A 648 -5.84 -22.06 6.95
C ILE A 648 -6.87 -20.95 6.67
N LEU A 649 -6.45 -19.83 6.08
CA LEU A 649 -7.37 -18.77 5.69
C LEU A 649 -8.38 -19.27 4.64
N TYR A 650 -7.91 -20.01 3.63
CA TYR A 650 -8.78 -20.58 2.60
C TYR A 650 -9.90 -21.45 3.20
N ARG A 651 -9.53 -22.37 4.11
CA ARG A 651 -10.51 -23.22 4.80
C ARG A 651 -11.37 -22.43 5.79
N SER A 652 -10.85 -21.38 6.41
CA SER A 652 -11.64 -20.47 7.27
C SER A 652 -12.74 -19.75 6.49
N VAL A 653 -12.45 -19.29 5.27
CA VAL A 653 -13.44 -18.70 4.36
C VAL A 653 -14.51 -19.71 3.98
N LEU A 654 -14.13 -20.91 3.52
CA LEU A 654 -15.10 -21.94 3.16
C LEU A 654 -15.96 -22.37 4.35
N TRP A 655 -15.35 -22.58 5.51
CA TRP A 655 -16.08 -22.97 6.71
C TRP A 655 -17.03 -21.87 7.18
N SER A 656 -16.60 -20.60 7.21
CA SER A 656 -17.46 -19.49 7.65
C SER A 656 -18.64 -19.24 6.69
N ALA A 657 -18.48 -19.55 5.40
CA ALA A 657 -19.54 -19.51 4.40
C ALA A 657 -20.37 -20.80 4.29
N ALA A 658 -20.17 -21.78 5.19
CA ALA A 658 -20.82 -23.10 5.15
C ALA A 658 -20.69 -23.83 3.79
N ALA A 659 -19.48 -23.76 3.20
CA ALA A 659 -19.13 -24.25 1.87
C ALA A 659 -18.01 -25.30 1.91
N GLU A 660 -17.96 -26.12 2.97
CA GLU A 660 -16.95 -27.19 3.11
C GLU A 660 -17.00 -28.20 1.96
N ASP A 661 -18.19 -28.44 1.39
CA ASP A 661 -18.42 -29.34 0.25
C ASP A 661 -17.85 -28.80 -1.07
N GLU A 662 -17.45 -27.53 -1.12
CA GLU A 662 -16.81 -26.89 -2.27
C GLU A 662 -15.28 -27.01 -2.27
N LEU A 663 -14.68 -27.56 -1.21
CA LEU A 663 -13.22 -27.64 -1.05
C LEU A 663 -12.53 -28.24 -2.28
N HIS A 664 -13.05 -29.34 -2.80
CA HIS A 664 -12.46 -30.11 -3.89
C HIS A 664 -12.84 -29.62 -5.30
N ARG A 665 -13.01 -28.31 -5.48
CA ARG A 665 -13.23 -27.68 -6.79
C ARG A 665 -12.03 -26.82 -7.15
N TRP A 666 -11.26 -27.23 -8.17
CA TRP A 666 -10.01 -26.56 -8.57
C TRP A 666 -9.05 -26.41 -7.38
N PHE A 667 -8.69 -27.55 -6.79
CA PHE A 667 -7.97 -27.61 -5.51
C PHE A 667 -6.81 -28.58 -5.56
N SER A 668 -5.86 -28.42 -4.64
CA SER A 668 -4.72 -29.32 -4.46
C SER A 668 -4.65 -29.79 -3.02
N SER A 669 -4.42 -31.09 -2.80
CA SER A 669 -4.23 -31.63 -1.45
C SER A 669 -2.99 -31.10 -0.74
N ASN A 670 -2.01 -30.53 -1.46
CA ASN A 670 -0.77 -30.00 -0.90
C ASN A 670 -0.85 -28.47 -0.86
N TYR A 671 -0.69 -27.86 0.33
CA TYR A 671 -0.76 -26.40 0.46
C TYR A 671 0.36 -25.64 -0.25
N ASN A 672 1.46 -26.30 -0.62
CA ASN A 672 2.53 -25.73 -1.43
C ASN A 672 2.17 -25.63 -2.92
N VAL A 673 1.08 -26.28 -3.35
CA VAL A 673 0.62 -26.33 -4.73
C VAL A 673 -0.75 -25.66 -4.85
N GLU A 674 -0.91 -24.84 -5.88
CA GLU A 674 -2.17 -24.15 -6.16
C GLU A 674 -2.73 -24.53 -7.52
N VAL A 675 -4.06 -24.50 -7.64
CA VAL A 675 -4.77 -24.69 -8.89
C VAL A 675 -5.46 -23.39 -9.26
N HIS A 676 -5.24 -22.94 -10.49
CA HIS A 676 -5.83 -21.71 -11.02
C HIS A 676 -6.59 -22.05 -12.30
N ALA A 677 -7.91 -21.87 -12.28
CA ALA A 677 -8.78 -22.24 -13.39
C ALA A 677 -9.37 -21.01 -14.08
N TYR A 678 -9.48 -21.08 -15.40
CA TYR A 678 -10.03 -20.06 -16.28
C TYR A 678 -11.11 -20.70 -17.13
N VAL A 679 -12.25 -20.99 -16.49
CA VAL A 679 -13.32 -21.82 -17.06
C VAL A 679 -13.81 -21.28 -18.41
N LYS A 680 -13.91 -19.95 -18.55
CA LYS A 680 -14.31 -19.29 -19.81
C LYS A 680 -13.34 -19.59 -20.97
N ASN A 681 -12.07 -19.81 -20.67
CA ASN A 681 -11.02 -20.11 -21.66
C ASN A 681 -10.76 -21.61 -21.81
N GLY A 682 -11.46 -22.48 -21.07
CA GLY A 682 -11.26 -23.93 -21.10
C GLY A 682 -9.86 -24.35 -20.62
N LYS A 683 -9.24 -23.59 -19.72
CA LYS A 683 -7.87 -23.85 -19.24
C LYS A 683 -7.79 -23.84 -17.72
N TYR A 684 -6.83 -24.57 -17.18
CA TYR A 684 -6.36 -24.41 -15.80
C TYR A 684 -4.85 -24.70 -15.72
N CYS A 685 -4.21 -24.25 -14.66
CA CYS A 685 -2.84 -24.63 -14.34
C CYS A 685 -2.71 -25.13 -12.91
N VAL A 686 -1.69 -25.96 -12.71
CA VAL A 686 -1.24 -26.45 -11.41
C VAL A 686 0.15 -25.89 -11.19
N VAL A 687 0.36 -25.22 -10.06
CA VAL A 687 1.53 -24.40 -9.80
C VAL A 687 2.20 -24.87 -8.53
N ASN A 688 3.46 -25.32 -8.62
CA ASN A 688 4.31 -25.53 -7.46
C ASN A 688 4.91 -24.19 -7.03
N ASN A 689 4.57 -23.72 -5.81
CA ASN A 689 5.04 -22.45 -5.29
C ASN A 689 6.36 -22.57 -4.49
N THR A 690 7.01 -23.74 -4.48
CA THR A 690 8.31 -23.94 -3.82
C THR A 690 9.40 -24.23 -4.84
N TYR A 691 10.66 -24.05 -4.44
CA TYR A 691 11.82 -24.47 -5.24
C TYR A 691 12.26 -25.91 -4.95
N GLU A 692 11.33 -26.73 -4.45
CA GLU A 692 11.53 -28.16 -4.19
C GLU A 692 10.45 -28.96 -4.93
N PRO A 693 10.72 -30.19 -5.41
CA PRO A 693 9.68 -31.03 -6.02
C PRO A 693 8.50 -31.26 -5.07
N GLN A 694 7.28 -31.30 -5.61
CA GLN A 694 6.06 -31.51 -4.84
C GLN A 694 5.20 -32.60 -5.48
N ASP A 695 4.65 -33.47 -4.64
CA ASP A 695 3.58 -34.39 -5.01
C ASP A 695 2.25 -33.85 -4.49
N THR A 696 1.20 -34.02 -5.29
CA THR A 696 -0.15 -33.66 -4.86
C THR A 696 -1.23 -34.42 -5.62
N THR A 697 -2.43 -34.43 -5.04
CA THR A 697 -3.68 -34.78 -5.71
C THR A 697 -4.35 -33.49 -6.16
N VAL A 698 -4.56 -33.34 -7.46
CA VAL A 698 -5.27 -32.20 -8.07
C VAL A 698 -6.71 -32.57 -8.28
N TYR A 699 -7.62 -31.68 -7.88
CA TYR A 699 -9.06 -31.79 -8.08
C TYR A 699 -9.53 -30.81 -9.16
N THR A 700 -10.27 -31.32 -10.15
CA THR A 700 -10.88 -30.52 -11.23
C THR A 700 -12.25 -29.99 -10.84
N GLY A 701 -12.84 -29.10 -11.64
CA GLY A 701 -14.12 -28.46 -11.32
C GLY A 701 -15.32 -29.42 -11.14
N ASP A 702 -15.25 -30.64 -11.67
CA ASP A 702 -16.26 -31.69 -11.50
C ASP A 702 -16.00 -32.62 -10.30
N GLY A 703 -14.98 -32.31 -9.48
CA GLY A 703 -14.59 -33.07 -8.30
C GLY A 703 -13.77 -34.33 -8.58
N LYS A 704 -13.47 -34.65 -9.86
CA LYS A 704 -12.52 -35.71 -10.19
C LYS A 704 -11.12 -35.30 -9.76
N SER A 705 -10.26 -36.28 -9.53
CA SER A 705 -8.87 -36.03 -9.15
C SER A 705 -7.87 -36.95 -9.82
N PHE A 706 -6.62 -36.51 -9.84
CA PHE A 706 -5.47 -37.29 -10.30
C PHE A 706 -4.22 -36.89 -9.50
N GLU A 707 -3.29 -37.84 -9.38
CA GLU A 707 -1.98 -37.59 -8.76
C GLU A 707 -1.01 -36.97 -9.76
N ILE A 708 -0.14 -36.10 -9.27
CA ILE A 708 0.87 -35.43 -10.06
C ILE A 708 2.14 -35.17 -9.25
N HIS A 709 3.27 -35.38 -9.92
CA HIS A 709 4.58 -34.90 -9.49
C HIS A 709 4.93 -33.62 -10.27
N LEU A 710 5.31 -32.56 -9.55
CA LEU A 710 5.78 -31.29 -10.09
C LEU A 710 7.24 -31.07 -9.70
N SER A 711 8.04 -30.64 -10.67
CA SER A 711 9.40 -30.18 -10.42
C SER A 711 9.40 -28.89 -9.58
N ALA A 712 10.56 -28.54 -9.04
CA ALA A 712 10.76 -27.25 -8.38
C ALA A 712 10.22 -26.10 -9.23
N ASN A 713 9.35 -25.28 -8.63
CA ASN A 713 8.74 -24.10 -9.21
C ASN A 713 7.92 -24.33 -10.51
N GLU A 714 7.61 -25.58 -10.87
CA GLU A 714 6.93 -25.91 -12.13
C GLU A 714 5.49 -25.37 -12.16
N ILE A 715 5.12 -24.80 -13.31
CA ILE A 715 3.74 -24.53 -13.70
C ILE A 715 3.33 -25.42 -14.87
N ARG A 716 2.28 -26.24 -14.68
CA ARG A 716 1.77 -27.13 -15.72
C ARG A 716 0.36 -26.73 -16.14
N TRP A 717 0.17 -26.49 -17.44
CA TRP A 717 -1.10 -26.07 -18.04
C TRP A 717 -1.89 -27.25 -18.61
N TYR A 718 -3.22 -27.16 -18.50
CA TYR A 718 -4.18 -28.16 -18.94
C TYR A 718 -5.35 -27.52 -19.69
N GLN A 719 -6.07 -28.35 -20.46
CA GLN A 719 -7.38 -28.03 -21.02
C GLN A 719 -8.49 -28.64 -20.16
N ILE A 720 -9.64 -27.95 -20.05
CA ILE A 720 -10.84 -28.39 -19.33
C ILE A 720 -11.69 -29.31 -20.19
#